data_AF-A0A453NPV1-F1
#
_entry.id   AF-A0A453NPV1-F1
#
_cell.length_a   1.000
_cell.length_b   1.000
_cell.length_c   1.000
_cell.angle_alpha   90.00
_cell.angle_beta   90.00
_cell.angle_gamma   90.00
#
_symmetry.space_group_name_H-M   'P 1'
#
loop_
_entity.id
_entity.type
_entity.pdbx_description
1 polymer ?
#
loop_
_entity_poly.entity_id
_entity_poly.type
_entity_poly.pdbx_seq_one_letter_code
_entity_poly.pdbx_strand_id
1 'polypeptide(L)'
;MHCFLQLSQVMFRQKLSFMVASQTQHLKYAPRLIKSVIKGIRSNITDGDNGTTEPARELLERLFAKTQSLDTGASHDSELSVSIEVLKSEFEGALSILRNKERDLRSAEKRVSDDRIRLSKTKQDLDQREEAIRKAYVRQQGIEKALKKASRDLALRVKQISNLKLQVEGQDRTIASSQALLSQKVIEVENLKRDMFKKNEEADLVRSEIRSKEQQLLTANKAIAQQEATVRELQSEIKRKTIDIARSNESRKTNEEKLKVAEQELEKQSLGWLAAQQELKELAQLAFKDTDDIKGIITDFKRVRSLLDAVRCELISSKDAFASSRRQIEDQAVQLQKQALELEDQQVLLMSYTHDLEAAQLEIQGKTQELKYAQSRCHELESQLLQEMEKVESLETELTKERQSLDHRTEEVGFLQKELVRKENECTKSQELVKVKEFELLEARQEVQDMKLKVESIQLAVQEKDSELSDTQSRLTEVSSEIVELQQLLNSKKDQLVQARTELHDKEQHIETLESELDSIRFRCSQAESMVQRMAELTGDLASSVKAGEMDIYTLLDDEISSTGTALESNLHKHNQLEADIEMLRECLRHKDMDLRAAHEALDAKDQELKAVLKKWDVKERELRELEELPDPSATNELAVFSSETTEDGIVGEMELPELQIEAAGVEALAATTALRKLADMTKDFFKHGKADSGIDLVASESQKISKCDPKMEVHKKTDVILEAEKEIVRLFSLTKQIVTDDTINNLEE
;
A
#
# COMPACT_ATOMS: atom_id res chain seq x y z
N MET A 1 -5.24 -19.56 -25.16
CA MET A 1 -6.72 -19.64 -25.05
C MET A 1 -7.29 -21.03 -25.28
N HIS A 2 -6.95 -21.74 -26.37
CA HIS A 2 -7.60 -23.01 -26.76
C HIS A 2 -7.69 -24.08 -25.64
N CYS A 3 -6.60 -24.31 -24.90
CA CYS A 3 -6.56 -25.33 -23.84
C CYS A 3 -7.49 -25.02 -22.64
N PHE A 4 -7.74 -23.74 -22.34
CA PHE A 4 -8.60 -23.34 -21.21
C PHE A 4 -10.09 -23.57 -21.53
N LEU A 5 -10.48 -23.35 -22.78
CA LEU A 5 -11.81 -23.70 -23.30
C LEU A 5 -12.03 -25.22 -23.31
N GLN A 6 -11.01 -26.00 -23.70
CA GLN A 6 -11.06 -27.46 -23.62
C GLN A 6 -11.22 -27.97 -22.18
N LEU A 7 -10.44 -27.47 -21.22
CA LEU A 7 -10.57 -27.85 -19.81
C LEU A 7 -11.97 -27.52 -19.26
N SER A 8 -12.49 -26.32 -19.57
CA SER A 8 -13.84 -25.91 -19.18
C SER A 8 -14.93 -26.82 -19.77
N GLN A 9 -14.84 -27.17 -21.06
CA GLN A 9 -15.78 -28.10 -21.70
C GLN A 9 -15.71 -29.52 -21.13
N VAL A 10 -14.52 -30.04 -20.84
CA VAL A 10 -14.33 -31.37 -20.25
C VAL A 10 -14.91 -31.42 -18.84
N MET A 11 -14.61 -30.42 -18.00
CA MET A 11 -15.16 -30.31 -16.65
C MET A 11 -16.68 -30.13 -16.64
N PHE A 12 -17.23 -29.34 -17.57
CA PHE A 12 -18.69 -29.15 -17.70
C PHE A 12 -19.39 -30.43 -18.19
N ARG A 13 -18.79 -31.16 -19.15
CA ARG A 13 -19.30 -32.48 -19.58
C ARG A 13 -19.22 -33.53 -18.48
N GLN A 14 -18.13 -33.60 -17.71
CA GLN A 14 -18.02 -34.51 -16.57
C GLN A 14 -19.08 -34.20 -15.49
N LYS A 15 -19.31 -32.92 -15.19
CA LYS A 15 -20.31 -32.49 -14.20
C LYS A 15 -21.75 -32.78 -14.67
N LEU A 16 -22.03 -32.59 -15.97
CA LEU A 16 -23.29 -33.03 -16.59
C LEU A 16 -23.44 -34.55 -16.55
N SER A 17 -22.41 -35.34 -16.88
CA SER A 17 -22.50 -36.80 -16.82
C SER A 17 -22.69 -37.30 -15.38
N PHE A 18 -22.11 -36.62 -14.38
CA PHE A 18 -22.32 -36.94 -12.97
C PHE A 18 -23.76 -36.61 -12.50
N MET A 19 -24.31 -35.47 -12.92
CA MET A 19 -25.73 -35.12 -12.68
C MET A 19 -26.69 -36.08 -13.38
N VAL A 20 -26.42 -36.48 -14.62
CA VAL A 20 -27.26 -37.44 -15.36
C VAL A 20 -27.15 -38.83 -14.73
N ALA A 21 -25.96 -39.23 -14.25
CA ALA A 21 -25.78 -40.49 -13.51
C ALA A 21 -26.56 -40.50 -12.18
N SER A 22 -26.55 -39.40 -11.41
CA SER A 22 -27.30 -39.32 -10.15
C SER A 22 -28.83 -39.28 -10.37
N GLN A 23 -29.31 -38.58 -11.40
CA GLN A 23 -30.74 -38.62 -11.80
C GLN A 23 -31.18 -40.00 -12.32
N THR A 24 -30.35 -40.70 -13.10
CA THR A 24 -30.69 -42.05 -13.61
C THR A 24 -30.57 -43.16 -12.57
N GLN A 25 -29.83 -42.95 -11.47
CA GLN A 25 -29.85 -43.87 -10.32
C GLN A 25 -31.15 -43.74 -9.51
N HIS A 26 -31.69 -42.53 -9.32
CA HIS A 26 -32.91 -42.33 -8.53
C HIS A 26 -34.18 -42.98 -9.15
N LEU A 27 -34.27 -43.13 -10.47
CA LEU A 27 -35.41 -43.81 -11.11
C LEU A 27 -35.36 -45.35 -11.08
N LYS A 28 -34.21 -45.97 -10.82
CA LYS A 28 -34.05 -47.45 -10.94
C LYS A 28 -34.42 -48.25 -9.69
N TYR A 29 -34.55 -47.62 -8.52
CA TYR A 29 -34.80 -48.33 -7.26
C TYR A 29 -36.28 -48.37 -6.80
N ALA A 30 -37.15 -47.53 -7.38
CA ALA A 30 -38.58 -47.49 -7.03
C ALA A 30 -39.37 -48.81 -7.29
N PRO A 31 -39.12 -49.61 -8.35
CA PRO A 31 -39.99 -50.77 -8.64
C PRO A 31 -39.77 -52.00 -7.74
N ARG A 32 -38.63 -52.11 -7.04
CA ARG A 32 -38.25 -53.35 -6.34
C ARG A 32 -38.80 -53.46 -4.92
N LEU A 33 -38.94 -52.34 -4.20
CA LEU A 33 -39.49 -52.33 -2.83
C LEU A 33 -41.00 -52.59 -2.79
N ILE A 34 -41.76 -52.01 -3.73
CA ILE A 34 -43.22 -52.21 -3.80
C ILE A 34 -43.55 -53.71 -4.05
N LYS A 35 -42.73 -54.41 -4.85
CA LYS A 35 -42.92 -55.84 -5.13
C LYS A 35 -42.55 -56.76 -3.96
N SER A 36 -41.70 -56.33 -3.01
CA SER A 36 -41.42 -57.10 -1.79
C SER A 36 -42.50 -56.91 -0.72
N VAL A 37 -42.97 -55.68 -0.51
CA VAL A 37 -44.05 -55.38 0.45
C VAL A 37 -45.35 -56.10 0.07
N ILE A 38 -45.73 -56.09 -1.22
CA ILE A 38 -46.91 -56.83 -1.72
C ILE A 38 -46.73 -58.36 -1.58
N LYS A 39 -45.49 -58.88 -1.59
CA LYS A 39 -45.23 -60.31 -1.36
C LYS A 39 -45.35 -60.68 0.12
N GLY A 40 -44.95 -59.80 1.04
CA GLY A 40 -45.09 -59.98 2.49
C GLY A 40 -46.54 -59.89 2.98
N ILE A 41 -47.34 -58.99 2.42
CA ILE A 41 -48.77 -58.89 2.76
C ILE A 41 -49.54 -60.16 2.33
N ARG A 42 -49.15 -60.79 1.22
CA ARG A 42 -49.80 -62.00 0.72
C ARG A 42 -49.44 -63.28 1.50
N SER A 43 -48.35 -63.29 2.26
CA SER A 43 -47.95 -64.44 3.10
C SER A 43 -48.52 -64.41 4.52
N ASN A 44 -48.98 -63.26 5.02
CA ASN A 44 -49.49 -63.11 6.39
C ASN A 44 -51.02 -63.21 6.51
N ILE A 45 -51.71 -63.56 5.43
CA ILE A 45 -53.17 -63.80 5.40
C ILE A 45 -53.48 -65.32 5.44
N THR A 46 -52.46 -66.18 5.29
CA THR A 46 -52.59 -67.64 5.18
C THR A 46 -52.06 -68.37 6.42
N ASP A 47 -52.55 -67.99 7.60
CA ASP A 47 -52.42 -68.75 8.86
C ASP A 47 -53.72 -68.63 9.71
N GLY A 48 -54.86 -68.60 9.03
CA GLY A 48 -56.16 -68.89 9.62
C GLY A 48 -56.49 -70.35 9.33
N ASP A 49 -56.45 -71.18 10.37
CA ASP A 49 -56.64 -72.63 10.29
C ASP A 49 -57.93 -72.99 9.52
N ASN A 50 -57.75 -73.55 8.32
CA ASN A 50 -58.85 -74.02 7.47
C ASN A 50 -59.29 -75.44 7.87
N GLY A 51 -59.22 -75.73 9.18
CA GLY A 51 -59.65 -76.97 9.80
C GLY A 51 -61.12 -77.22 9.52
N THR A 52 -61.41 -78.39 8.96
CA THR A 52 -62.71 -78.87 8.48
C THR A 52 -63.73 -79.03 9.61
N THR A 53 -64.15 -77.89 10.16
CA THR A 53 -65.09 -77.77 11.27
C THR A 53 -66.30 -77.04 10.76
N GLU A 54 -67.47 -77.65 10.93
CA GLU A 54 -68.73 -77.12 10.43
C GLU A 54 -68.95 -75.68 10.93
N PRO A 55 -69.31 -74.71 10.07
CA PRO A 55 -69.56 -73.34 10.50
C PRO A 55 -70.54 -73.29 11.67
N ALA A 56 -70.21 -72.54 12.73
CA ALA A 56 -71.13 -72.34 13.85
C ALA A 56 -72.54 -71.87 13.42
N ARG A 57 -72.63 -71.20 12.26
CA ARG A 57 -73.90 -70.88 11.60
C ARG A 57 -74.69 -72.12 11.18
N GLU A 58 -74.06 -73.07 10.49
CA GLU A 58 -74.70 -74.31 10.02
C GLU A 58 -75.07 -75.23 11.19
N LEU A 59 -74.23 -75.29 12.23
CA LEU A 59 -74.58 -75.98 13.48
C LEU A 59 -75.76 -75.32 14.20
N LEU A 60 -75.82 -73.99 14.30
CA LEU A 60 -76.95 -73.27 14.88
C LEU A 60 -78.23 -73.41 14.04
N GLU A 61 -78.13 -73.40 12.71
CA GLU A 61 -79.26 -73.64 11.81
C GLU A 61 -79.76 -75.10 11.91
N ARG A 62 -78.87 -76.09 12.06
CA ARG A 62 -79.24 -77.49 12.34
C ARG A 62 -79.89 -77.67 13.70
N LEU A 63 -79.32 -77.07 14.76
CA LEU A 63 -79.90 -77.05 16.11
C LEU A 63 -81.31 -76.47 16.08
N PHE A 64 -81.50 -75.33 15.42
CA PHE A 64 -82.81 -74.69 15.31
C PHE A 64 -83.84 -75.59 14.60
N ALA A 65 -83.45 -76.24 13.49
CA ALA A 65 -84.30 -77.22 12.81
C ALA A 65 -84.61 -78.46 13.67
N LYS A 66 -83.65 -78.95 14.46
CA LYS A 66 -83.80 -80.14 15.31
C LYS A 66 -84.65 -79.87 16.54
N THR A 67 -84.57 -78.68 17.13
CA THR A 67 -85.49 -78.21 18.19
C THR A 67 -86.93 -78.17 17.67
N GLN A 68 -87.16 -77.66 16.44
CA GLN A 68 -88.50 -77.65 15.83
C GLN A 68 -89.07 -79.07 15.59
N SER A 69 -88.22 -80.05 15.28
CA SER A 69 -88.66 -81.45 15.12
C SER A 69 -89.01 -82.15 16.46
N LEU A 70 -88.44 -81.70 17.58
CA LEU A 70 -88.77 -82.25 18.91
C LEU A 70 -90.11 -81.72 19.46
N ASP A 71 -90.52 -80.53 19.03
CA ASP A 71 -91.78 -79.88 19.43
C ASP A 71 -93.04 -80.53 18.80
N THR A 72 -92.86 -81.49 17.88
CA THR A 72 -93.94 -82.07 17.05
C THR A 72 -94.08 -83.60 17.12
N GLY A 73 -93.31 -84.30 17.96
CA GLY A 73 -93.31 -85.77 18.05
C GLY A 73 -93.13 -86.32 19.47
N ALA A 74 -94.24 -86.50 20.20
CA ALA A 74 -94.22 -87.10 21.54
C ALA A 74 -94.68 -88.57 21.52
N SER A 75 -93.74 -89.52 21.57
CA SER A 75 -93.95 -90.90 22.06
C SER A 75 -92.66 -91.74 21.96
N HIS A 76 -91.66 -91.51 22.83
CA HIS A 76 -90.67 -92.50 23.34
C HIS A 76 -89.59 -91.79 24.19
N ASP A 77 -89.62 -91.95 25.52
CA ASP A 77 -88.70 -91.24 26.46
C ASP A 77 -87.20 -91.50 26.19
N SER A 78 -86.85 -92.67 25.64
CA SER A 78 -85.46 -93.03 25.34
C SER A 78 -84.89 -92.26 24.14
N GLU A 79 -85.73 -91.89 23.16
CA GLU A 79 -85.29 -91.13 21.97
C GLU A 79 -85.20 -89.63 22.25
N LEU A 80 -86.07 -89.12 23.13
CA LEU A 80 -86.00 -87.75 23.66
C LEU A 80 -84.68 -87.50 24.40
N SER A 81 -84.29 -88.40 25.30
CA SER A 81 -83.03 -88.29 26.06
C SER A 81 -81.80 -88.25 25.14
N VAL A 82 -81.73 -89.16 24.16
CA VAL A 82 -80.63 -89.20 23.18
C VAL A 82 -80.63 -87.94 22.29
N SER A 83 -81.80 -87.45 21.89
CA SER A 83 -81.91 -86.23 21.09
C SER A 83 -81.48 -84.98 21.86
N ILE A 84 -81.79 -84.90 23.15
CA ILE A 84 -81.34 -83.82 24.04
C ILE A 84 -79.82 -83.86 24.23
N GLU A 85 -79.22 -85.04 24.45
CA GLU A 85 -77.76 -85.17 24.60
C GLU A 85 -77.02 -84.80 23.29
N VAL A 86 -77.59 -85.13 22.13
CA VAL A 86 -77.05 -84.71 20.82
C VAL A 86 -77.22 -83.21 20.59
N LEU A 87 -78.38 -82.60 20.90
CA LEU A 87 -78.54 -81.14 20.83
C LEU A 87 -77.57 -80.40 21.75
N LYS A 88 -77.38 -80.90 22.97
CA LYS A 88 -76.42 -80.35 23.93
C LYS A 88 -75.00 -80.42 23.37
N SER A 89 -74.62 -81.55 22.76
CA SER A 89 -73.32 -81.73 22.11
C SER A 89 -73.12 -80.81 20.90
N GLU A 90 -74.14 -80.66 20.05
CA GLU A 90 -74.13 -79.73 18.89
C GLU A 90 -74.06 -78.26 19.35
N PHE A 91 -74.76 -77.87 20.42
CA PHE A 91 -74.75 -76.52 20.99
C PHE A 91 -73.42 -76.19 21.68
N GLU A 92 -72.85 -77.15 22.43
CA GLU A 92 -71.54 -77.03 23.05
C GLU A 92 -70.41 -76.96 21.98
N GLY A 93 -70.56 -77.69 20.88
CA GLY A 93 -69.72 -77.56 19.68
C GLY A 93 -69.82 -76.17 19.03
N ALA A 94 -71.02 -75.66 18.80
CA ALA A 94 -71.24 -74.32 18.25
C ALA A 94 -70.66 -73.22 19.18
N LEU A 95 -70.86 -73.34 20.49
CA LEU A 95 -70.25 -72.44 21.49
C LEU A 95 -68.72 -72.52 21.49
N SER A 96 -68.13 -73.71 21.34
CA SER A 96 -66.67 -73.88 21.25
C SER A 96 -66.11 -73.15 20.02
N ILE A 97 -66.75 -73.31 18.86
CA ILE A 97 -66.35 -72.64 17.61
C ILE A 97 -66.54 -71.12 17.70
N LEU A 98 -67.62 -70.64 18.33
CA LEU A 98 -67.83 -69.20 18.55
C LEU A 98 -66.80 -68.61 19.52
N ARG A 99 -66.46 -69.30 20.62
CA ARG A 99 -65.39 -68.89 21.56
C ARG A 99 -64.02 -68.88 20.89
N ASN A 100 -63.76 -69.80 19.96
CA ASN A 100 -62.53 -69.79 19.17
C ASN A 100 -62.50 -68.58 18.22
N LYS A 101 -63.57 -68.34 17.46
CA LYS A 101 -63.69 -67.15 16.60
C LYS A 101 -63.61 -65.83 17.38
N GLU A 102 -64.17 -65.77 18.59
CA GLU A 102 -64.01 -64.61 19.47
C GLU A 102 -62.55 -64.39 19.87
N ARG A 103 -61.83 -65.47 20.20
CA ARG A 103 -60.39 -65.40 20.51
C ARG A 103 -59.57 -64.95 19.29
N ASP A 104 -59.93 -65.44 18.10
CA ASP A 104 -59.27 -65.05 16.84
C ASP A 104 -59.57 -63.60 16.46
N LEU A 105 -60.80 -63.13 16.69
CA LEU A 105 -61.19 -61.73 16.52
C LEU A 105 -60.44 -60.82 17.49
N ARG A 106 -60.37 -61.15 18.79
CA ARG A 106 -59.56 -60.40 19.77
C ARG A 106 -58.07 -60.41 19.40
N SER A 107 -57.57 -61.53 18.85
CA SER A 107 -56.20 -61.66 18.34
C SER A 107 -55.95 -60.79 17.10
N ALA A 108 -56.91 -60.73 16.18
CA ALA A 108 -56.87 -59.87 14.99
C ALA A 108 -56.99 -58.38 15.36
N GLU A 109 -57.88 -58.01 16.28
CA GLU A 109 -58.02 -56.66 16.81
C GLU A 109 -56.72 -56.19 17.48
N LYS A 110 -56.08 -57.04 18.29
CA LYS A 110 -54.76 -56.75 18.84
C LYS A 110 -53.72 -56.50 17.74
N ARG A 111 -53.63 -57.38 16.72
CA ARG A 111 -52.72 -57.18 15.58
C ARG A 111 -52.99 -55.87 14.83
N VAL A 112 -54.26 -55.50 14.63
CA VAL A 112 -54.65 -54.24 13.98
C VAL A 112 -54.28 -53.02 14.84
N SER A 113 -54.40 -53.12 16.17
CA SER A 113 -53.93 -52.09 17.10
C SER A 113 -52.41 -51.92 17.05
N ASP A 114 -51.67 -53.04 17.11
CA ASP A 114 -50.21 -53.05 16.97
C ASP A 114 -49.77 -52.48 15.61
N ASP A 115 -50.46 -52.83 14.53
CA ASP A 115 -50.22 -52.26 13.19
C ASP A 115 -50.55 -50.76 13.11
N ARG A 116 -51.61 -50.29 13.76
CA ARG A 116 -51.94 -48.87 13.84
C ARG A 116 -50.86 -48.07 14.57
N ILE A 117 -50.27 -48.63 15.63
CA ILE A 117 -49.14 -48.04 16.36
C ILE A 117 -47.85 -48.08 15.51
N ARG A 118 -47.58 -49.17 14.80
CA ARG A 118 -46.46 -49.25 13.83
C ARG A 118 -46.62 -48.22 12.70
N LEU A 119 -47.84 -48.04 12.19
CA LEU A 119 -48.14 -47.13 11.09
C LEU A 119 -48.08 -45.66 11.52
N SER A 120 -48.53 -45.31 12.73
CA SER A 120 -48.36 -43.94 13.25
C SER A 120 -46.88 -43.60 13.47
N LYS A 121 -46.08 -44.54 14.01
CA LYS A 121 -44.64 -44.36 14.19
C LYS A 121 -43.90 -44.19 12.86
N THR A 122 -44.14 -45.08 11.89
CA THR A 122 -43.51 -44.97 10.55
C THR A 122 -43.96 -43.72 9.79
N LYS A 123 -45.19 -43.24 9.98
CA LYS A 123 -45.60 -41.93 9.48
C LYS A 123 -44.78 -40.80 10.11
N GLN A 124 -44.64 -40.78 11.43
CA GLN A 124 -43.83 -39.77 12.13
C GLN A 124 -42.36 -39.79 11.67
N ASP A 125 -41.77 -40.97 11.48
CA ASP A 125 -40.41 -41.12 10.95
C ASP A 125 -40.29 -40.58 9.50
N LEU A 126 -41.34 -40.72 8.68
CA LEU A 126 -41.39 -40.16 7.33
C LEU A 126 -41.54 -38.64 7.35
N ASP A 127 -42.43 -38.10 8.19
CA ASP A 127 -42.63 -36.65 8.35
C ASP A 127 -41.33 -35.96 8.80
N GLN A 128 -40.59 -36.58 9.75
CA GLN A 128 -39.26 -36.12 10.17
C GLN A 128 -38.22 -36.15 9.04
N ARG A 129 -38.22 -37.21 8.21
CA ARG A 129 -37.31 -37.33 7.06
C ARG A 129 -37.64 -36.29 5.98
N GLU A 130 -38.92 -36.03 5.72
CA GLU A 130 -39.32 -35.00 4.76
C GLU A 130 -38.86 -33.62 5.23
N GLU A 131 -39.04 -33.29 6.50
CA GLU A 131 -38.56 -32.03 7.08
C GLU A 131 -37.02 -31.91 7.06
N ALA A 132 -36.30 -33.00 7.28
CA ALA A 132 -34.84 -33.04 7.09
C ALA A 132 -34.43 -32.81 5.62
N ILE A 133 -35.17 -33.38 4.66
CA ILE A 133 -34.96 -33.15 3.22
C ILE A 133 -35.25 -31.69 2.84
N ARG A 134 -36.33 -31.10 3.35
CA ARG A 134 -36.67 -29.67 3.15
C ARG A 134 -35.54 -28.76 3.65
N LYS A 135 -35.05 -29.01 4.87
CA LYS A 135 -33.89 -28.30 5.45
C LYS A 135 -32.61 -28.47 4.62
N ALA A 136 -32.33 -29.68 4.12
CA ALA A 136 -31.20 -29.93 3.24
C ALA A 136 -31.32 -29.19 1.90
N TYR A 137 -32.51 -29.13 1.30
CA TYR A 137 -32.78 -28.41 0.06
C TYR A 137 -32.57 -26.89 0.20
N VAL A 138 -33.05 -26.29 1.31
CA VAL A 138 -32.80 -24.87 1.61
C VAL A 138 -31.30 -24.59 1.75
N ARG A 139 -30.55 -25.44 2.45
CA ARG A 139 -29.08 -25.34 2.55
C ARG A 139 -28.40 -25.45 1.19
N GLN A 140 -28.81 -26.41 0.36
CA GLN A 140 -28.30 -26.58 -1.01
C GLN A 140 -28.53 -25.31 -1.86
N GLN A 141 -29.73 -24.72 -1.80
CA GLN A 141 -30.03 -23.49 -2.52
C GLN A 141 -29.18 -22.30 -2.03
N GLY A 142 -28.90 -22.22 -0.72
CA GLY A 142 -27.97 -21.25 -0.15
C GLY A 142 -26.55 -21.40 -0.70
N ILE A 143 -26.03 -22.63 -0.72
CA ILE A 143 -24.71 -22.96 -1.29
C ILE A 143 -24.67 -22.65 -2.80
N GLU A 144 -25.73 -22.95 -3.55
CA GLU A 144 -25.81 -22.65 -4.98
C GLU A 144 -25.81 -21.13 -5.26
N LYS A 145 -26.54 -20.34 -4.45
CA LYS A 145 -26.52 -18.87 -4.51
C LYS A 145 -25.11 -18.32 -4.20
N ALA A 146 -24.44 -18.86 -3.18
CA ALA A 146 -23.07 -18.50 -2.83
C ALA A 146 -22.08 -18.85 -3.94
N LEU A 147 -22.18 -20.04 -4.53
CA LEU A 147 -21.35 -20.49 -5.65
C LEU A 147 -21.57 -19.63 -6.91
N LYS A 148 -22.81 -19.25 -7.22
CA LYS A 148 -23.13 -18.30 -8.30
C LYS A 148 -22.55 -16.90 -8.05
N LYS A 149 -22.46 -16.47 -6.79
CA LYS A 149 -21.77 -15.21 -6.42
C LYS A 149 -20.26 -15.34 -6.62
N ALA A 150 -19.63 -16.33 -6.00
CA ALA A 150 -18.19 -16.58 -6.12
C ALA A 150 -17.72 -16.77 -7.58
N SER A 151 -18.53 -17.42 -8.42
CA SER A 151 -18.24 -17.58 -9.86
C SER A 151 -18.25 -16.23 -10.62
N ARG A 152 -19.21 -15.34 -10.31
CA ARG A 152 -19.23 -13.97 -10.86
C ARG A 152 -18.05 -13.14 -10.38
N ASP A 153 -17.73 -13.22 -9.10
CA ASP A 153 -16.61 -12.49 -8.50
C ASP A 153 -15.27 -12.98 -9.10
N LEU A 154 -15.10 -14.29 -9.29
CA LEU A 154 -13.95 -14.88 -9.98
C LEU A 154 -13.84 -14.42 -11.45
N ALA A 155 -14.95 -14.37 -12.19
CA ALA A 155 -14.95 -13.87 -13.57
C ALA A 155 -14.54 -12.38 -13.65
N LEU A 156 -14.96 -11.55 -12.69
CA LEU A 156 -14.50 -10.17 -12.56
C LEU A 156 -13.00 -10.08 -12.25
N ARG A 157 -12.49 -10.91 -11.32
CA ARG A 157 -11.04 -10.99 -11.02
C ARG A 157 -10.22 -11.43 -12.23
N VAL A 158 -10.68 -12.43 -12.99
CA VAL A 158 -10.01 -12.87 -14.23
C VAL A 158 -9.96 -11.74 -15.27
N LYS A 159 -11.04 -10.94 -15.41
CA LYS A 159 -11.04 -9.76 -16.29
C LYS A 159 -10.06 -8.69 -15.80
N GLN A 160 -10.00 -8.41 -14.49
CA GLN A 160 -9.03 -7.47 -13.91
C GLN A 160 -7.58 -7.93 -14.18
N ILE A 161 -7.27 -9.21 -13.95
CA ILE A 161 -5.95 -9.80 -14.23
C ILE A 161 -5.61 -9.69 -15.72
N SER A 162 -6.57 -9.93 -16.62
CA SER A 162 -6.34 -9.79 -18.06
C SER A 162 -6.04 -8.35 -18.48
N ASN A 163 -6.67 -7.36 -17.84
CA ASN A 163 -6.40 -5.94 -18.10
C ASN A 163 -5.01 -5.55 -17.58
N LEU A 164 -4.66 -5.95 -16.36
CA LEU A 164 -3.33 -5.70 -15.77
C LEU A 164 -2.23 -6.37 -16.61
N LYS A 165 -2.46 -7.58 -17.13
CA LYS A 165 -1.52 -8.27 -18.03
C LYS A 165 -1.28 -7.48 -19.33
N LEU A 166 -2.33 -6.90 -19.92
CA LEU A 166 -2.18 -6.03 -21.10
C LEU A 166 -1.41 -4.73 -20.78
N GLN A 167 -1.58 -4.18 -19.59
CA GLN A 167 -0.83 -3.01 -19.14
C GLN A 167 0.66 -3.33 -18.94
N VAL A 168 0.99 -4.47 -18.30
CA VAL A 168 2.37 -4.96 -18.16
C VAL A 168 3.00 -5.23 -19.54
N GLU A 169 2.31 -5.96 -20.42
CA GLU A 169 2.78 -6.19 -21.81
C GLU A 169 2.96 -4.88 -22.62
N GLY A 170 2.24 -3.82 -22.26
CA GLY A 170 2.42 -2.48 -22.82
C GLY A 170 3.69 -1.82 -22.27
N GLN A 171 3.89 -1.85 -20.95
CA GLN A 171 5.09 -1.33 -20.30
C GLN A 171 6.36 -2.05 -20.74
N ASP A 172 6.33 -3.39 -20.88
CA ASP A 172 7.45 -4.20 -21.38
C ASP A 172 7.89 -3.77 -22.78
N ARG A 173 6.94 -3.42 -23.67
CA ARG A 173 7.26 -2.88 -25.02
C ARG A 173 7.89 -1.49 -24.94
N THR A 174 7.39 -0.62 -24.07
CA THR A 174 7.98 0.70 -23.84
C THR A 174 9.40 0.57 -23.30
N ILE A 175 9.63 -0.30 -22.30
CA ILE A 175 10.95 -0.59 -21.74
C ILE A 175 11.89 -1.13 -22.83
N ALA A 176 11.45 -2.10 -23.63
CA ALA A 176 12.25 -2.64 -24.74
C ALA A 176 12.61 -1.56 -25.78
N SER A 177 11.69 -0.66 -26.12
CA SER A 177 11.95 0.46 -27.04
C SER A 177 12.94 1.48 -26.44
N SER A 178 12.82 1.80 -25.14
CA SER A 178 13.75 2.67 -24.42
C SER A 178 15.14 2.03 -24.31
N GLN A 179 15.22 0.72 -24.07
CA GLN A 179 16.48 -0.03 -24.00
C GLN A 179 17.18 -0.09 -25.37
N ALA A 180 16.43 -0.23 -26.46
CA ALA A 180 16.97 -0.14 -27.83
C ALA A 180 17.51 1.26 -28.14
N LEU A 181 16.78 2.32 -27.78
CA LEU A 181 17.23 3.71 -27.92
C LEU A 181 18.48 4.01 -27.07
N LEU A 182 18.53 3.53 -25.82
CA LEU A 182 19.71 3.64 -24.97
C LEU A 182 20.91 2.89 -25.57
N SER A 183 20.71 1.70 -26.13
CA SER A 183 21.77 0.94 -26.81
C SER A 183 22.31 1.70 -28.03
N GLN A 184 21.45 2.35 -28.80
CA GLN A 184 21.84 3.24 -29.89
C GLN A 184 22.66 4.45 -29.38
N LYS A 185 22.23 5.09 -28.28
CA LYS A 185 22.95 6.21 -27.67
C LYS A 185 24.31 5.82 -27.07
N VAL A 186 24.45 4.60 -26.53
CA VAL A 186 25.76 4.08 -26.09
C VAL A 186 26.70 3.95 -27.28
N ILE A 187 26.25 3.40 -28.42
CA ILE A 187 27.04 3.30 -29.66
C ILE A 187 27.43 4.69 -30.19
N GLU A 188 26.52 5.66 -30.14
CA GLU A 188 26.78 7.06 -30.53
C GLU A 188 27.88 7.68 -29.63
N VAL A 189 27.79 7.51 -28.31
CA VAL A 189 28.81 7.98 -27.35
C VAL A 189 30.16 7.28 -27.56
N GLU A 190 30.20 5.99 -27.86
CA GLU A 190 31.45 5.29 -28.19
C GLU A 190 32.08 5.80 -29.49
N ASN A 191 31.26 6.16 -30.49
CA ASN A 191 31.74 6.76 -31.73
C ASN A 191 32.31 8.16 -31.48
N LEU A 192 31.58 9.02 -30.76
CA LEU A 192 32.04 10.35 -30.35
C LEU A 192 33.34 10.28 -29.53
N LYS A 193 33.44 9.32 -28.60
CA LYS A 193 34.66 9.06 -27.84
C LYS A 193 35.84 8.70 -28.75
N ARG A 194 35.62 7.84 -29.75
CA ARG A 194 36.65 7.44 -30.73
C ARG A 194 37.10 8.61 -31.60
N ASP A 195 36.18 9.47 -32.01
CA ASP A 195 36.50 10.64 -32.82
C ASP A 195 37.19 11.75 -31.99
N MET A 196 36.83 11.90 -30.71
CA MET A 196 37.58 12.74 -29.77
C MET A 196 39.02 12.26 -29.57
N PHE A 197 39.26 10.94 -29.50
CA PHE A 197 40.63 10.41 -29.45
C PHE A 197 41.43 10.76 -30.71
N LYS A 198 40.87 10.55 -31.91
CA LYS A 198 41.51 10.97 -33.17
C LYS A 198 41.81 12.48 -33.20
N LYS A 199 40.86 13.31 -32.75
CA LYS A 199 41.05 14.77 -32.68
C LYS A 199 42.14 15.17 -31.70
N ASN A 200 42.32 14.44 -30.61
CA ASN A 200 43.45 14.66 -29.72
C ASN A 200 44.79 14.22 -30.36
N GLU A 201 44.84 13.09 -31.06
CA GLU A 201 46.02 12.66 -31.83
C GLU A 201 46.41 13.68 -32.92
N GLU A 202 45.43 14.18 -33.68
CA GLU A 202 45.62 15.29 -34.64
C GLU A 202 46.15 16.56 -33.95
N ALA A 203 45.60 16.92 -32.79
CA ALA A 203 46.07 18.08 -32.01
C ALA A 203 47.50 17.88 -31.48
N ASP A 204 47.90 16.66 -31.11
CA ASP A 204 49.25 16.33 -30.69
C ASP A 204 50.26 16.38 -31.84
N LEU A 205 49.86 15.94 -33.04
CA LEU A 205 50.64 16.14 -34.27
C LEU A 205 50.84 17.65 -34.56
N VAL A 206 49.78 18.45 -34.54
CA VAL A 206 49.87 19.91 -34.75
C VAL A 206 50.73 20.57 -33.66
N ARG A 207 50.60 20.18 -32.38
CA ARG A 207 51.49 20.65 -31.29
C ARG A 207 52.95 20.24 -31.50
N SER A 208 53.23 19.13 -32.18
CA SER A 208 54.60 18.73 -32.53
C SER A 208 55.16 19.58 -33.69
N GLU A 209 54.34 19.89 -34.69
CA GLU A 209 54.73 20.73 -35.82
C GLU A 209 54.98 22.18 -35.38
N ILE A 210 54.11 22.75 -34.54
CA ILE A 210 54.29 24.10 -33.99
C ILE A 210 55.63 24.20 -33.26
N ARG A 211 55.96 23.25 -32.37
CA ARG A 211 57.25 23.23 -31.67
C ARG A 211 58.45 23.11 -32.62
N SER A 212 58.31 22.37 -33.72
CA SER A 212 59.33 22.31 -34.79
C SER A 212 59.51 23.66 -35.49
N LYS A 213 58.40 24.36 -35.81
CA LYS A 213 58.42 25.70 -36.41
C LYS A 213 58.98 26.76 -35.46
N GLU A 214 58.65 26.72 -34.17
CA GLU A 214 59.24 27.58 -33.14
C GLU A 214 60.76 27.39 -33.07
N GLN A 215 61.25 26.15 -33.10
CA GLN A 215 62.68 25.86 -33.12
C GLN A 215 63.38 26.36 -34.40
N GLN A 216 62.72 26.27 -35.56
CA GLN A 216 63.20 26.86 -36.82
C GLN A 216 63.27 28.40 -36.73
N LEU A 217 62.24 29.05 -36.16
CA LEU A 217 62.20 30.50 -35.96
C LEU A 217 63.27 30.98 -34.97
N LEU A 218 63.49 30.27 -33.86
CA LEU A 218 64.60 30.57 -32.92
C LEU A 218 65.96 30.49 -33.62
N THR A 219 66.15 29.51 -34.50
CA THR A 219 67.39 29.35 -35.29
C THR A 219 67.55 30.47 -36.31
N ALA A 220 66.47 30.86 -37.01
CA ALA A 220 66.47 31.97 -37.95
C ALA A 220 66.73 33.32 -37.25
N ASN A 221 66.10 33.59 -36.11
CA ASN A 221 66.32 34.79 -35.31
C ASN A 221 67.77 34.89 -34.83
N LYS A 222 68.40 33.76 -34.45
CA LYS A 222 69.83 33.74 -34.11
C LYS A 222 70.72 34.08 -35.31
N ALA A 223 70.38 33.60 -36.51
CA ALA A 223 71.09 33.95 -37.73
C ALA A 223 70.91 35.43 -38.12
N ILE A 224 69.70 35.98 -37.96
CA ILE A 224 69.42 37.42 -38.15
C ILE A 224 70.26 38.27 -37.18
N ALA A 225 70.29 37.92 -35.89
CA ALA A 225 71.11 38.64 -34.91
C ALA A 225 72.63 38.61 -35.24
N GLN A 226 73.12 37.51 -35.85
CA GLN A 226 74.48 37.43 -36.38
C GLN A 226 74.68 38.34 -37.61
N GLN A 227 73.73 38.36 -38.55
CA GLN A 227 73.77 39.25 -39.72
C GLN A 227 73.69 40.72 -39.33
N GLU A 228 72.88 41.09 -38.33
CA GLU A 228 72.84 42.45 -37.78
C GLU A 228 74.17 42.87 -37.14
N ALA A 229 74.89 41.93 -36.54
CA ALA A 229 76.22 42.19 -35.98
C ALA A 229 77.25 42.44 -37.09
N THR A 230 77.28 41.61 -38.14
CA THR A 230 78.21 41.82 -39.27
C THR A 230 77.87 43.07 -40.07
N VAL A 231 76.59 43.42 -40.25
CA VAL A 231 76.17 44.69 -40.88
C VAL A 231 76.63 45.89 -40.05
N ARG A 232 76.51 45.86 -38.70
CA ARG A 232 77.03 46.92 -37.83
C ARG A 232 78.55 47.05 -37.92
N GLU A 233 79.27 45.93 -38.00
CA GLU A 233 80.73 45.92 -38.18
C GLU A 233 81.13 46.54 -39.53
N LEU A 234 80.50 46.11 -40.64
CA LEU A 234 80.70 46.67 -41.98
C LEU A 234 80.39 48.17 -42.03
N GLN A 235 79.30 48.63 -41.40
CA GLN A 235 79.00 50.06 -41.28
C GLN A 235 80.08 50.83 -40.52
N SER A 236 80.72 50.22 -39.51
CA SER A 236 81.84 50.83 -38.78
C SER A 236 83.11 50.92 -39.63
N GLU A 237 83.39 49.91 -40.46
CA GLU A 237 84.52 49.89 -41.38
C GLU A 237 84.30 50.91 -42.51
N ILE A 238 83.10 50.99 -43.09
CA ILE A 238 82.73 52.01 -44.08
C ILE A 238 82.98 53.42 -43.51
N LYS A 239 82.49 53.73 -42.29
CA LYS A 239 82.76 55.01 -41.63
C LYS A 239 84.26 55.29 -41.49
N ARG A 240 85.05 54.27 -41.13
CA ARG A 240 86.52 54.37 -41.02
C ARG A 240 87.16 54.70 -42.38
N LYS A 241 86.76 53.99 -43.44
CA LYS A 241 87.21 54.23 -44.82
C LYS A 241 86.79 55.62 -45.33
N THR A 242 85.61 56.12 -45.00
CA THR A 242 85.20 57.50 -45.33
C THR A 242 86.15 58.53 -44.71
N ILE A 243 86.57 58.34 -43.45
CA ILE A 243 87.55 59.22 -42.77
C ILE A 243 88.95 59.07 -43.41
N ASP A 244 89.36 57.86 -43.78
CA ASP A 244 90.63 57.63 -44.51
C ASP A 244 90.65 58.34 -45.86
N ILE A 245 89.56 58.25 -46.64
CA ILE A 245 89.40 58.91 -47.94
C ILE A 245 89.38 60.44 -47.76
N ALA A 246 88.74 60.96 -46.72
CA ALA A 246 88.76 62.39 -46.41
C ALA A 246 90.20 62.88 -46.14
N ARG A 247 90.96 62.17 -45.28
CA ARG A 247 92.39 62.46 -45.03
C ARG A 247 93.24 62.37 -46.30
N SER A 248 92.99 61.38 -47.15
CA SER A 248 93.71 61.22 -48.43
C SER A 248 93.39 62.35 -49.41
N ASN A 249 92.14 62.82 -49.47
CA ASN A 249 91.76 63.99 -50.27
C ASN A 249 92.38 65.30 -49.75
N GLU A 250 92.46 65.49 -48.43
CA GLU A 250 93.17 66.62 -47.82
C GLU A 250 94.64 66.62 -48.25
N SER A 251 95.32 65.48 -48.11
CA SER A 251 96.71 65.30 -48.58
C SER A 251 96.85 65.58 -50.09
N ARG A 252 95.92 65.08 -50.92
CA ARG A 252 95.90 65.33 -52.36
C ARG A 252 95.78 66.81 -52.69
N LYS A 253 94.90 67.58 -52.00
CA LYS A 253 94.82 69.04 -52.17
C LYS A 253 96.15 69.72 -51.86
N THR A 254 96.79 69.40 -50.73
CA THR A 254 98.09 70.01 -50.38
C THR A 254 99.21 69.67 -51.37
N ASN A 255 99.11 68.54 -52.08
CA ASN A 255 100.05 68.19 -53.15
C ASN A 255 99.69 68.86 -54.48
N GLU A 256 98.41 69.07 -54.78
CA GLU A 256 97.95 69.88 -55.92
C GLU A 256 98.37 71.35 -55.78
N GLU A 257 98.31 71.90 -54.56
CA GLU A 257 98.82 73.24 -54.23
C GLU A 257 100.34 73.34 -54.44
N LYS A 258 101.12 72.34 -53.99
CA LYS A 258 102.56 72.27 -54.27
C LYS A 258 102.87 72.16 -55.76
N LEU A 259 102.06 71.41 -56.52
CA LEU A 259 102.19 71.31 -57.98
C LEU A 259 101.95 72.65 -58.66
N LYS A 260 100.90 73.40 -58.28
CA LYS A 260 100.65 74.75 -58.81
C LYS A 260 101.81 75.72 -58.56
N VAL A 261 102.46 75.64 -57.39
CA VAL A 261 103.67 76.42 -57.10
C VAL A 261 104.83 76.02 -58.01
N ALA A 262 105.02 74.72 -58.29
CA ALA A 262 106.05 74.24 -59.21
C ALA A 262 105.77 74.61 -60.68
N GLU A 263 104.50 74.56 -61.12
CA GLU A 263 104.06 74.98 -62.44
C GLU A 263 104.33 76.47 -62.68
N GLN A 264 104.00 77.34 -61.72
CA GLN A 264 104.29 78.78 -61.79
C GLN A 264 105.78 79.10 -61.88
N GLU A 265 106.64 78.28 -61.25
CA GLU A 265 108.10 78.48 -61.34
C GLU A 265 108.66 78.03 -62.69
N LEU A 266 108.12 76.97 -63.29
CA LEU A 266 108.45 76.55 -64.66
C LEU A 266 107.96 77.57 -65.71
N GLU A 267 106.79 78.19 -65.50
CA GLU A 267 106.24 79.20 -66.40
C GLU A 267 107.15 80.44 -66.48
N LYS A 268 107.72 80.90 -65.35
CA LYS A 268 108.76 81.95 -65.33
C LYS A 268 109.99 81.58 -66.15
N GLN A 269 110.48 80.33 -66.04
CA GLN A 269 111.65 79.88 -66.78
C GLN A 269 111.39 79.85 -68.30
N SER A 270 110.18 79.42 -68.70
CA SER A 270 109.75 79.40 -70.11
C SER A 270 109.74 80.81 -70.74
N LEU A 271 109.22 81.80 -70.02
CA LEU A 271 109.20 83.20 -70.47
C LEU A 271 110.61 83.78 -70.69
N GLY A 272 111.60 83.38 -69.88
CA GLY A 272 113.00 83.77 -70.07
C GLY A 272 113.63 83.22 -71.35
N TRP A 273 113.20 82.05 -71.82
CA TRP A 273 113.74 81.43 -73.03
C TRP A 273 113.20 82.08 -74.33
N LEU A 274 111.91 82.45 -74.34
CA LEU A 274 111.28 83.11 -75.49
C LEU A 274 111.90 84.48 -75.83
N ALA A 275 112.37 85.22 -74.82
CA ALA A 275 113.07 86.49 -75.04
C ALA A 275 114.35 86.33 -75.88
N ALA A 276 115.13 85.28 -75.63
CA ALA A 276 116.36 84.99 -76.38
C ALA A 276 116.12 84.52 -77.82
N GLN A 277 114.91 84.03 -78.15
CA GLN A 277 114.57 83.60 -79.50
C GLN A 277 114.21 84.78 -80.43
N GLN A 278 113.78 85.91 -79.86
CA GLN A 278 113.36 87.09 -80.63
C GLN A 278 114.57 87.84 -81.24
N GLU A 279 115.69 87.93 -80.51
CA GLU A 279 116.92 88.61 -80.98
C GLU A 279 117.55 87.95 -82.22
N LEU A 280 117.30 86.65 -82.45
CA LEU A 280 117.87 85.92 -83.59
C LEU A 280 117.18 86.19 -84.94
N LYS A 281 116.03 86.87 -84.95
CA LYS A 281 115.17 87.02 -86.15
C LYS A 281 115.42 88.30 -86.97
N GLU A 282 116.14 89.28 -86.44
CA GLU A 282 116.30 90.59 -87.09
C GLU A 282 117.39 90.65 -88.18
N LEU A 283 118.21 89.59 -88.33
CA LEU A 283 119.37 89.57 -89.24
C LEU A 283 119.12 88.93 -90.62
N ALA A 284 117.88 88.55 -90.96
CA ALA A 284 117.59 87.63 -92.08
C ALA A 284 116.63 88.17 -93.17
N GLN A 285 116.73 89.45 -93.55
CA GLN A 285 115.98 90.01 -94.70
C GLN A 285 116.83 90.96 -95.57
N LEU A 286 117.21 90.54 -96.78
CA LEU A 286 117.37 91.40 -97.98
C LEU A 286 117.71 90.61 -99.27
N ALA A 287 117.31 91.18 -100.41
CA ALA A 287 117.49 90.79 -101.84
C ALA A 287 116.51 89.72 -102.42
N PHE A 288 115.60 90.02 -103.38
CA PHE A 288 115.70 90.54 -104.79
C PHE A 288 116.01 89.46 -105.86
N LYS A 289 115.60 89.53 -107.14
CA LYS A 289 114.40 90.00 -107.90
C LYS A 289 114.63 89.78 -109.41
N ASP A 290 113.57 89.83 -110.25
CA ASP A 290 113.59 90.04 -111.73
C ASP A 290 114.26 88.92 -112.59
N THR A 291 114.08 88.76 -113.92
CA THR A 291 113.51 89.63 -114.99
C THR A 291 112.88 88.79 -116.15
N ASP A 292 112.05 89.42 -116.99
CA ASP A 292 111.46 88.88 -118.24
C ASP A 292 112.48 88.69 -119.38
N ASP A 293 112.27 87.66 -120.23
CA ASP A 293 112.08 87.85 -121.69
C ASP A 293 111.45 86.60 -122.38
N ILE A 294 111.15 86.72 -123.69
CA ILE A 294 110.58 85.72 -124.65
C ILE A 294 109.10 85.95 -124.97
N LYS A 295 108.84 87.08 -125.64
CA LYS A 295 107.54 87.49 -126.21
C LYS A 295 107.11 86.72 -127.47
N GLY A 296 107.79 85.63 -127.84
CA GLY A 296 107.56 84.84 -129.06
C GLY A 296 106.77 83.54 -128.89
N ILE A 297 106.76 82.94 -127.69
CA ILE A 297 106.09 81.65 -127.41
C ILE A 297 104.59 81.82 -127.08
N ILE A 298 104.15 83.08 -126.91
CA ILE A 298 102.84 83.47 -126.38
C ILE A 298 101.66 83.12 -127.31
N THR A 299 101.86 82.99 -128.62
CA THR A 299 100.77 82.76 -129.58
C THR A 299 100.23 81.34 -129.56
N ASP A 300 101.11 80.33 -129.51
CA ASP A 300 100.67 78.92 -129.46
C ASP A 300 100.18 78.54 -128.05
N PHE A 301 100.79 79.12 -127.00
CA PHE A 301 100.31 78.98 -125.62
C PHE A 301 98.88 79.50 -125.43
N LYS A 302 98.45 80.56 -126.14
CA LYS A 302 97.06 81.05 -126.07
C LYS A 302 96.06 80.00 -126.56
N ARG A 303 96.38 79.25 -127.61
CA ARG A 303 95.51 78.20 -128.18
C ARG A 303 95.41 76.98 -127.27
N VAL A 304 96.52 76.57 -126.64
CA VAL A 304 96.51 75.50 -125.62
C VAL A 304 95.77 75.96 -124.36
N ARG A 305 95.93 77.22 -123.95
CA ARG A 305 95.25 77.81 -122.78
C ARG A 305 93.72 77.80 -122.94
N SER A 306 93.18 78.17 -124.10
CA SER A 306 91.72 78.12 -124.34
C SER A 306 91.13 76.71 -124.24
N LEU A 307 91.86 75.66 -124.65
CA LEU A 307 91.44 74.26 -124.45
C LEU A 307 91.58 73.81 -122.99
N LEU A 308 92.65 74.24 -122.30
CA LEU A 308 92.88 73.94 -120.89
C LEU A 308 91.83 74.61 -119.98
N ASP A 309 91.39 75.82 -120.32
CA ASP A 309 90.35 76.55 -119.58
C ASP A 309 88.97 75.89 -119.78
N ALA A 310 88.66 75.36 -120.96
CA ALA A 310 87.44 74.57 -121.18
C ALA A 310 87.42 73.28 -120.33
N VAL A 311 88.49 72.48 -120.37
CA VAL A 311 88.61 71.26 -119.54
C VAL A 311 88.61 71.59 -118.05
N ARG A 312 89.16 72.73 -117.63
CA ARG A 312 89.06 73.21 -116.24
C ARG A 312 87.62 73.54 -115.86
N CYS A 313 86.87 74.24 -116.70
CA CYS A 313 85.46 74.53 -116.43
C CYS A 313 84.62 73.25 -116.32
N GLU A 314 84.86 72.26 -117.18
CA GLU A 314 84.20 70.94 -117.09
C GLU A 314 84.61 70.17 -115.82
N LEU A 315 85.89 70.18 -115.46
CA LEU A 315 86.39 69.52 -114.24
C LEU A 315 85.90 70.21 -112.96
N ILE A 316 85.78 71.54 -112.95
CA ILE A 316 85.17 72.30 -111.84
C ILE A 316 83.67 71.98 -111.77
N SER A 317 82.95 71.99 -112.89
CA SER A 317 81.52 71.62 -112.93
C SER A 317 81.29 70.19 -112.45
N SER A 318 82.16 69.25 -112.82
CA SER A 318 82.15 67.86 -112.35
C SER A 318 82.46 67.76 -110.85
N LYS A 319 83.46 68.50 -110.34
CA LYS A 319 83.79 68.59 -108.92
C LYS A 319 82.63 69.17 -108.09
N ASP A 320 81.96 70.20 -108.59
CA ASP A 320 80.86 70.86 -107.91
C ASP A 320 79.57 70.00 -107.98
N ALA A 321 79.37 69.24 -109.06
CA ALA A 321 78.34 68.20 -109.15
C ALA A 321 78.61 67.05 -108.16
N PHE A 322 79.86 66.58 -108.03
CA PHE A 322 80.26 65.59 -107.02
C PHE A 322 80.11 66.12 -105.59
N ALA A 323 80.44 67.38 -105.34
CA ALA A 323 80.23 68.01 -104.04
C ALA A 323 78.74 68.14 -103.70
N SER A 324 77.90 68.42 -104.70
CA SER A 324 76.44 68.48 -104.54
C SER A 324 75.82 67.10 -104.30
N SER A 325 76.26 66.08 -105.04
CA SER A 325 75.85 64.68 -104.83
C SER A 325 76.32 64.15 -103.47
N ARG A 326 77.53 64.51 -103.01
CA ARG A 326 78.02 64.14 -101.67
C ARG A 326 77.20 64.80 -100.56
N ARG A 327 76.87 66.09 -100.67
CA ARG A 327 75.95 66.75 -99.73
C ARG A 327 74.59 66.05 -99.71
N GLN A 328 74.04 65.71 -100.88
CA GLN A 328 72.76 64.99 -100.96
C GLN A 328 72.81 63.62 -100.25
N ILE A 329 73.94 62.90 -100.33
CA ILE A 329 74.15 61.65 -99.60
C ILE A 329 74.32 61.89 -98.10
N GLU A 330 75.05 62.94 -97.69
CA GLU A 330 75.20 63.35 -96.28
C GLU A 330 73.84 63.76 -95.67
N ASP A 331 73.03 64.54 -96.38
CA ASP A 331 71.66 64.92 -95.99
C ASP A 331 70.73 63.69 -95.87
N GLN A 332 70.80 62.75 -96.84
CA GLN A 332 70.08 61.47 -96.78
C GLN A 332 70.53 60.60 -95.61
N ALA A 333 71.82 60.56 -95.29
CA ALA A 333 72.35 59.83 -94.14
C ALA A 333 71.86 60.43 -92.81
N VAL A 334 71.83 61.75 -92.68
CA VAL A 334 71.25 62.45 -91.51
C VAL A 334 69.75 62.16 -91.40
N GLN A 335 69.00 62.14 -92.52
CA GLN A 335 67.58 61.79 -92.51
C GLN A 335 67.34 60.34 -92.07
N LEU A 336 68.13 59.38 -92.57
CA LEU A 336 68.06 57.97 -92.14
C LEU A 336 68.44 57.80 -90.67
N GLN A 337 69.45 58.54 -90.18
CA GLN A 337 69.86 58.49 -88.78
C GLN A 337 68.78 59.08 -87.84
N LYS A 338 68.06 60.11 -88.29
CA LYS A 338 66.88 60.63 -87.57
C LYS A 338 65.75 59.60 -87.52
N GLN A 339 65.47 58.91 -88.63
CA GLN A 339 64.48 57.84 -88.67
C GLN A 339 64.86 56.63 -87.80
N ALA A 340 66.15 56.30 -87.72
CA ALA A 340 66.64 55.24 -86.83
C ALA A 340 66.41 55.59 -85.34
N LEU A 341 66.68 56.84 -84.93
CA LEU A 341 66.39 57.32 -83.58
C LEU A 341 64.88 57.32 -83.28
N GLU A 342 64.05 57.78 -84.22
CA GLU A 342 62.58 57.75 -84.05
C GLU A 342 62.04 56.31 -83.93
N LEU A 343 62.65 55.33 -84.58
CA LEU A 343 62.32 53.90 -84.43
C LEU A 343 62.81 53.31 -83.10
N GLU A 344 63.99 53.70 -82.61
CA GLU A 344 64.50 53.32 -81.30
C GLU A 344 63.59 53.85 -80.17
N ASP A 345 63.19 55.12 -80.24
CA ASP A 345 62.25 55.75 -79.29
C ASP A 345 60.88 55.05 -79.32
N GLN A 346 60.37 54.68 -80.51
CA GLN A 346 59.15 53.89 -80.65
C GLN A 346 59.29 52.48 -80.08
N GLN A 347 60.45 51.84 -80.24
CA GLN A 347 60.73 50.52 -79.68
C GLN A 347 60.77 50.55 -78.15
N VAL A 348 61.37 51.58 -77.55
CA VAL A 348 61.35 51.81 -76.10
C VAL A 348 59.92 52.03 -75.59
N LEU A 349 59.11 52.83 -76.28
CA LEU A 349 57.72 53.08 -75.92
C LEU A 349 56.85 51.81 -76.06
N LEU A 350 57.09 50.99 -77.08
CA LEU A 350 56.44 49.67 -77.22
C LEU A 350 56.85 48.74 -76.08
N MET A 351 58.13 48.73 -75.68
CA MET A 351 58.59 47.92 -74.54
C MET A 351 57.94 48.33 -73.23
N SER A 352 57.76 49.63 -72.95
CA SER A 352 57.01 50.07 -71.76
C SER A 352 55.54 49.65 -71.84
N TYR A 353 54.89 49.83 -72.99
CA TYR A 353 53.51 49.39 -73.18
C TYR A 353 53.33 47.88 -73.01
N THR A 354 54.27 47.05 -73.47
CA THR A 354 54.21 45.60 -73.23
C THR A 354 54.38 45.27 -71.76
N HIS A 355 55.25 45.97 -71.03
CA HIS A 355 55.45 45.74 -69.61
C HIS A 355 54.24 46.15 -68.77
N ASP A 356 53.62 47.29 -69.09
CA ASP A 356 52.37 47.75 -68.46
C ASP A 356 51.21 46.77 -68.73
N LEU A 357 51.15 46.19 -69.94
CA LEU A 357 50.17 45.16 -70.30
C LEU A 357 50.39 43.86 -69.50
N GLU A 358 51.64 43.42 -69.34
CA GLU A 358 52.00 42.27 -68.50
C GLU A 358 51.63 42.50 -67.03
N ALA A 359 51.92 43.68 -66.49
CA ALA A 359 51.55 44.06 -65.14
C ALA A 359 50.02 44.06 -64.93
N ALA A 360 49.27 44.64 -65.87
CA ALA A 360 47.80 44.62 -65.85
C ALA A 360 47.23 43.20 -65.97
N GLN A 361 47.84 42.31 -66.77
CA GLN A 361 47.44 40.90 -66.84
C GLN A 361 47.68 40.17 -65.51
N LEU A 362 48.80 40.43 -64.83
CA LEU A 362 49.08 39.86 -63.50
C LEU A 362 48.10 40.37 -62.45
N GLU A 363 47.74 41.66 -62.46
CA GLU A 363 46.73 42.22 -61.56
C GLU A 363 45.35 41.58 -61.80
N ILE A 364 44.92 41.47 -63.05
CA ILE A 364 43.66 40.81 -63.42
C ILE A 364 43.65 39.33 -62.98
N GLN A 365 44.77 38.62 -63.12
CA GLN A 365 44.90 37.24 -62.62
C GLN A 365 44.80 37.18 -61.09
N GLY A 366 45.47 38.07 -60.36
CA GLY A 366 45.36 38.19 -58.91
C GLY A 366 43.92 38.45 -58.46
N LYS A 367 43.25 39.45 -59.06
CA LYS A 367 41.85 39.76 -58.78
C LYS A 367 40.89 38.62 -59.15
N THR A 368 41.20 37.86 -60.20
CA THR A 368 40.43 36.65 -60.56
C THR A 368 40.61 35.53 -59.53
N GLN A 369 41.78 35.40 -58.90
CA GLN A 369 42.02 34.44 -57.82
C GLN A 369 41.32 34.88 -56.52
N GLU A 370 41.42 36.16 -56.15
CA GLU A 370 40.67 36.75 -55.02
C GLU A 370 39.16 36.53 -55.17
N LEU A 371 38.61 36.78 -56.37
CA LEU A 371 37.19 36.56 -56.68
C LEU A 371 36.79 35.09 -56.51
N LYS A 372 37.59 34.15 -57.03
CA LYS A 372 37.33 32.71 -56.90
C LYS A 372 37.35 32.26 -55.45
N TYR A 373 38.32 32.75 -54.66
CA TYR A 373 38.38 32.46 -53.22
C TYR A 373 37.15 33.01 -52.49
N ALA A 374 36.76 34.25 -52.76
CA ALA A 374 35.55 34.86 -52.19
C ALA A 374 34.28 34.07 -52.58
N GLN A 375 34.14 33.66 -53.84
CA GLN A 375 33.01 32.84 -54.30
C GLN A 375 32.98 31.46 -53.62
N SER A 376 34.12 30.79 -53.48
CA SER A 376 34.21 29.53 -52.72
C SER A 376 33.79 29.72 -51.26
N ARG A 377 34.20 30.82 -50.62
CA ARG A 377 33.81 31.15 -49.25
C ARG A 377 32.33 31.48 -49.12
N CYS A 378 31.72 32.14 -50.10
CA CYS A 378 30.27 32.37 -50.14
C CYS A 378 29.51 31.04 -50.19
N HIS A 379 29.87 30.11 -51.08
CA HIS A 379 29.22 28.79 -51.17
C HIS A 379 29.41 27.95 -49.89
N GLU A 380 30.55 28.06 -49.22
CA GLU A 380 30.75 27.42 -47.90
C GLU A 380 29.79 27.98 -46.85
N LEU A 381 29.63 29.31 -46.79
CA LEU A 381 28.72 29.98 -45.87
C LEU A 381 27.25 29.73 -46.20
N GLU A 382 26.88 29.64 -47.48
CA GLU A 382 25.54 29.24 -47.93
C GLU A 382 25.21 27.81 -47.47
N SER A 383 26.16 26.88 -47.61
CA SER A 383 26.01 25.49 -47.13
C SER A 383 25.88 25.41 -45.61
N GLN A 384 26.68 26.18 -44.86
CA GLN A 384 26.59 26.27 -43.40
C GLN A 384 25.25 26.86 -42.96
N LEU A 385 24.78 27.94 -43.62
CA LEU A 385 23.49 28.55 -43.32
C LEU A 385 22.33 27.57 -43.54
N LEU A 386 22.37 26.81 -44.64
CA LEU A 386 21.33 25.83 -44.96
C LEU A 386 21.30 24.69 -43.94
N GLN A 387 22.48 24.21 -43.49
CA GLN A 387 22.58 23.23 -42.42
C GLN A 387 22.08 23.76 -41.06
N GLU A 388 22.34 25.02 -40.72
CA GLU A 388 21.78 25.63 -39.49
C GLU A 388 20.26 25.83 -39.60
N MET A 389 19.73 26.16 -40.79
CA MET A 389 18.28 26.22 -41.01
C MET A 389 17.60 24.86 -40.79
N GLU A 390 18.18 23.76 -41.30
CA GLU A 390 17.67 22.40 -41.05
C GLU A 390 17.67 22.03 -39.56
N LYS A 391 18.70 22.44 -38.79
CA LYS A 391 18.76 22.26 -37.34
C LYS A 391 17.70 23.08 -36.60
N VAL A 392 17.47 24.33 -37.02
CA VAL A 392 16.41 25.17 -36.44
C VAL A 392 15.04 24.54 -36.70
N GLU A 393 14.76 24.10 -37.94
CA GLU A 393 13.51 23.42 -38.27
C GLU A 393 13.34 22.14 -37.44
N SER A 394 14.38 21.30 -37.29
CA SER A 394 14.28 20.09 -36.47
C SER A 394 13.98 20.42 -35.00
N LEU A 395 14.66 21.43 -34.42
CA LEU A 395 14.41 21.90 -33.06
C LEU A 395 13.02 22.51 -32.89
N GLU A 396 12.47 23.20 -33.89
CA GLU A 396 11.08 23.67 -33.89
C GLU A 396 10.08 22.50 -33.89
N THR A 397 10.35 21.42 -34.64
CA THR A 397 9.51 20.21 -34.58
C THR A 397 9.60 19.46 -33.25
N GLU A 398 10.73 19.53 -32.53
CA GLU A 398 10.86 18.96 -31.19
C GLU A 398 10.17 19.83 -30.14
N LEU A 399 10.37 21.15 -30.20
CA LEU A 399 9.72 22.12 -29.32
C LEU A 399 8.19 22.07 -29.43
N THR A 400 7.65 21.88 -30.64
CA THR A 400 6.20 21.73 -30.84
C THR A 400 5.65 20.42 -30.29
N LYS A 401 6.39 19.29 -30.40
CA LYS A 401 6.02 18.01 -29.76
C LYS A 401 6.05 18.12 -28.24
N GLU A 402 7.07 18.73 -27.65
CA GLU A 402 7.16 18.92 -26.20
C GLU A 402 6.06 19.87 -25.67
N ARG A 403 5.67 20.90 -26.42
CA ARG A 403 4.49 21.72 -26.08
C ARG A 403 3.21 20.89 -26.06
N GLN A 404 2.95 20.07 -27.08
CA GLN A 404 1.78 19.18 -27.11
C GLN A 404 1.79 18.15 -25.97
N SER A 405 2.96 17.61 -25.62
CA SER A 405 3.19 16.71 -24.48
C SER A 405 2.88 17.41 -23.14
N LEU A 406 3.31 18.67 -22.98
CA LEU A 406 3.05 19.48 -21.81
C LEU A 406 1.57 19.87 -21.67
N ASP A 407 0.91 20.25 -22.77
CA ASP A 407 -0.51 20.56 -22.81
C ASP A 407 -1.33 19.33 -22.38
N HIS A 408 -1.03 18.14 -22.92
CA HIS A 408 -1.69 16.90 -22.55
C HIS A 408 -1.50 16.52 -21.06
N ARG A 409 -0.28 16.67 -20.52
CA ARG A 409 -0.03 16.48 -19.08
C ARG A 409 -0.78 17.50 -18.22
N THR A 410 -0.94 18.72 -18.71
CA THR A 410 -1.70 19.78 -18.01
C THR A 410 -3.20 19.45 -17.96
N GLU A 411 -3.76 18.89 -19.03
CA GLU A 411 -5.12 18.35 -19.04
C GLU A 411 -5.28 17.17 -18.08
N GLU A 412 -4.31 16.24 -18.03
CA GLU A 412 -4.31 15.10 -17.11
C GLU A 412 -4.26 15.55 -15.64
N VAL A 413 -3.37 16.49 -15.30
CA VAL A 413 -3.33 17.11 -13.95
C VAL A 413 -4.68 17.78 -13.63
N GLY A 414 -5.29 18.49 -14.59
CA GLY A 414 -6.61 19.09 -14.43
C GLY A 414 -7.75 18.07 -14.24
N PHE A 415 -7.61 16.86 -14.79
CA PHE A 415 -8.53 15.74 -14.53
C PHE A 415 -8.31 15.15 -13.13
N LEU A 416 -7.06 14.83 -12.78
CA LEU A 416 -6.69 14.25 -11.48
C LEU A 416 -7.08 15.18 -10.32
N GLN A 417 -6.93 16.50 -10.48
CA GLN A 417 -7.33 17.48 -9.46
C GLN A 417 -8.86 17.53 -9.27
N LYS A 418 -9.66 17.38 -10.34
CA LYS A 418 -11.12 17.23 -10.24
C LYS A 418 -11.51 15.92 -9.56
N GLU A 419 -10.80 14.83 -9.84
CA GLU A 419 -11.03 13.54 -9.17
C GLU A 419 -10.64 13.58 -7.68
N LEU A 420 -9.55 14.26 -7.34
CA LEU A 420 -9.13 14.48 -5.94
C LEU A 420 -10.20 15.24 -5.17
N VAL A 421 -10.69 16.37 -5.69
CA VAL A 421 -11.78 17.15 -5.07
C VAL A 421 -13.06 16.31 -4.94
N ARG A 422 -13.40 15.47 -5.94
CA ARG A 422 -14.52 14.53 -5.84
C ARG A 422 -14.31 13.53 -4.69
N LYS A 423 -13.10 12.97 -4.55
CA LYS A 423 -12.75 11.99 -3.52
C LYS A 423 -12.71 12.58 -2.11
N GLU A 424 -12.22 13.81 -1.99
CA GLU A 424 -12.29 14.59 -0.75
C GLU A 424 -13.74 14.82 -0.31
N ASN A 425 -14.61 15.23 -1.24
CA ASN A 425 -16.06 15.37 -0.99
C ASN A 425 -16.79 14.05 -0.69
N GLU A 426 -16.29 12.90 -1.19
CA GLU A 426 -16.78 11.58 -0.79
C GLU A 426 -16.30 11.20 0.62
N CYS A 427 -15.07 11.58 0.98
CA CYS A 427 -14.48 11.36 2.30
C CYS A 427 -15.18 12.16 3.40
N THR A 428 -15.41 13.47 3.19
CA THR A 428 -16.12 14.33 4.16
C THR A 428 -17.52 13.81 4.46
N LYS A 429 -18.31 13.47 3.42
CA LYS A 429 -19.63 12.83 3.58
C LYS A 429 -19.57 11.50 4.32
N SER A 430 -18.54 10.70 4.08
CA SER A 430 -18.36 9.43 4.82
C SER A 430 -18.03 9.68 6.29
N GLN A 431 -17.23 10.70 6.59
CA GLN A 431 -16.89 11.10 7.95
C GLN A 431 -18.09 11.68 8.71
N GLU A 432 -18.93 12.48 8.05
CA GLU A 432 -20.21 12.95 8.59
C GLU A 432 -21.15 11.78 8.91
N LEU A 433 -21.28 10.82 7.99
CA LEU A 433 -22.09 9.61 8.22
C LEU A 433 -21.55 8.77 9.39
N VAL A 434 -20.23 8.65 9.54
CA VAL A 434 -19.61 7.96 10.69
C VAL A 434 -19.98 8.67 11.99
N LYS A 435 -19.85 9.99 12.08
CA LYS A 435 -20.24 10.77 13.29
C LYS A 435 -21.72 10.57 13.65
N VAL A 436 -22.62 10.52 12.66
CA VAL A 436 -24.04 10.22 12.89
C VAL A 436 -24.23 8.79 13.44
N LYS A 437 -23.51 7.80 12.90
CA LYS A 437 -23.58 6.41 13.40
C LYS A 437 -22.93 6.21 14.76
N GLU A 438 -21.90 6.99 15.11
CA GLU A 438 -21.33 7.02 16.45
C GLU A 438 -22.35 7.58 17.47
N PHE A 439 -23.10 8.63 17.10
CA PHE A 439 -24.16 9.17 17.94
C PHE A 439 -25.33 8.18 18.12
N GLU A 440 -25.86 7.60 17.03
CA GLU A 440 -26.90 6.55 17.09
C GLU A 440 -26.47 5.35 17.97
N LEU A 441 -25.20 4.95 17.89
CA LEU A 441 -24.66 3.84 18.68
C LEU A 441 -24.48 4.20 20.17
N LEU A 442 -24.20 5.46 20.48
CA LEU A 442 -24.14 5.96 21.86
C LEU A 442 -25.54 6.02 22.48
N GLU A 443 -26.54 6.50 21.72
CA GLU A 443 -27.96 6.50 22.13
C GLU A 443 -28.46 5.07 22.39
N ALA A 444 -28.21 4.13 21.46
CA ALA A 444 -28.57 2.73 21.63
C ALA A 444 -27.86 2.06 22.83
N ARG A 445 -26.62 2.46 23.15
CA ARG A 445 -25.92 1.99 24.37
C ARG A 445 -26.59 2.50 25.65
N GLN A 446 -27.04 3.75 25.66
CA GLN A 446 -27.77 4.31 26.80
C GLN A 446 -29.11 3.59 26.98
N GLU A 447 -29.87 3.36 25.90
CA GLU A 447 -31.13 2.61 25.97
C GLU A 447 -30.93 1.18 26.51
N VAL A 448 -29.87 0.48 26.08
CA VAL A 448 -29.52 -0.85 26.63
C VAL A 448 -29.19 -0.78 28.12
N GLN A 449 -28.47 0.25 28.59
CA GLN A 449 -28.17 0.43 30.01
C GLN A 449 -29.44 0.73 30.83
N ASP A 450 -30.33 1.59 30.33
CA ASP A 450 -31.62 1.89 30.96
C ASP A 450 -32.52 0.64 31.04
N MET A 451 -32.51 -0.19 29.99
CA MET A 451 -33.23 -1.46 29.97
C MET A 451 -32.60 -2.49 30.92
N LYS A 452 -31.27 -2.51 31.09
CA LYS A 452 -30.59 -3.34 32.08
C LYS A 452 -31.02 -2.98 33.51
N LEU A 453 -31.04 -1.69 33.85
CA LEU A 453 -31.49 -1.20 35.16
C LEU A 453 -32.97 -1.56 35.42
N LYS A 454 -33.83 -1.49 34.40
CA LYS A 454 -35.23 -1.95 34.50
C LYS A 454 -35.33 -3.46 34.75
N VAL A 455 -34.50 -4.27 34.10
CA VAL A 455 -34.46 -5.73 34.34
C VAL A 455 -33.98 -6.05 35.76
N GLU A 456 -32.93 -5.39 36.25
CA GLU A 456 -32.44 -5.54 37.62
C GLU A 456 -33.54 -5.15 38.64
N SER A 457 -34.25 -4.05 38.40
CA SER A 457 -35.38 -3.61 39.24
C SER A 457 -36.55 -4.60 39.25
N ILE A 458 -36.91 -5.18 38.09
CA ILE A 458 -37.95 -6.21 38.00
C ILE A 458 -37.50 -7.49 38.69
N GLN A 459 -36.23 -7.88 38.56
CA GLN A 459 -35.68 -9.08 39.20
C GLN A 459 -35.74 -8.99 40.73
N LEU A 460 -35.42 -7.83 41.31
CA LEU A 460 -35.57 -7.59 42.76
C LEU A 460 -37.04 -7.68 43.20
N ALA A 461 -37.97 -7.09 42.43
CA ALA A 461 -39.40 -7.16 42.73
C ALA A 461 -39.95 -8.61 42.64
N VAL A 462 -39.42 -9.44 41.74
CA VAL A 462 -39.76 -10.87 41.68
C VAL A 462 -39.22 -11.62 42.91
N GLN A 463 -37.98 -11.38 43.33
CA GLN A 463 -37.39 -12.01 44.52
C GLN A 463 -38.15 -11.64 45.82
N GLU A 464 -38.61 -10.40 45.94
CA GLU A 464 -39.50 -9.96 47.03
C GLU A 464 -40.82 -10.76 47.02
N LYS A 465 -41.45 -10.91 45.85
CA LYS A 465 -42.70 -11.67 45.71
C LYS A 465 -42.54 -13.17 45.92
N ASP A 466 -41.42 -13.77 45.52
CA ASP A 466 -41.11 -15.17 45.81
C ASP A 466 -40.91 -15.40 47.32
N SER A 467 -40.36 -14.41 48.03
CA SER A 467 -40.19 -14.42 49.48
C SER A 467 -41.54 -14.29 50.21
N GLU A 468 -42.39 -13.34 49.82
CA GLU A 468 -43.78 -13.24 50.30
C GLU A 468 -44.57 -14.54 50.06
N LEU A 469 -44.37 -15.18 48.91
CA LEU A 469 -45.01 -16.46 48.56
C LEU A 469 -44.52 -17.59 49.46
N SER A 470 -43.20 -17.68 49.72
CA SER A 470 -42.63 -18.67 50.64
C SER A 470 -43.14 -18.47 52.08
N ASP A 471 -43.23 -17.23 52.56
CA ASP A 471 -43.76 -16.92 53.89
C ASP A 471 -45.25 -17.28 54.02
N THR A 472 -46.06 -16.96 53.00
CA THR A 472 -47.48 -17.34 52.99
C THR A 472 -47.68 -18.85 52.87
N GLN A 473 -46.82 -19.57 52.14
CA GLN A 473 -46.81 -21.03 52.08
C GLN A 473 -46.41 -21.66 53.43
N SER A 474 -45.40 -21.11 54.11
CA SER A 474 -45.00 -21.55 55.46
C SER A 474 -46.15 -21.40 56.46
N ARG A 475 -46.78 -20.22 56.50
CA ARG A 475 -47.97 -19.96 57.34
C ARG A 475 -49.16 -20.86 56.99
N LEU A 476 -49.33 -21.23 55.72
CA LEU A 476 -50.35 -22.20 55.32
C LEU A 476 -50.04 -23.61 55.84
N THR A 477 -48.77 -24.02 55.88
CA THR A 477 -48.38 -25.31 56.48
C THR A 477 -48.55 -25.33 58.00
N GLU A 478 -48.25 -24.22 58.68
CA GLU A 478 -48.50 -24.02 60.12
C GLU A 478 -50.00 -24.18 60.44
N VAL A 479 -50.87 -23.40 59.79
CA VAL A 479 -52.33 -23.50 59.94
C VAL A 479 -52.85 -24.90 59.58
N SER A 480 -52.24 -25.58 58.60
CA SER A 480 -52.61 -26.96 58.27
C SER A 480 -52.24 -27.94 59.39
N SER A 481 -51.12 -27.73 60.09
CA SER A 481 -50.74 -28.50 61.28
C SER A 481 -51.72 -28.25 62.43
N GLU A 482 -52.03 -26.99 62.73
CA GLU A 482 -53.02 -26.61 63.75
C GLU A 482 -54.38 -27.27 63.49
N ILE A 483 -54.84 -27.32 62.23
CA ILE A 483 -56.09 -28.01 61.85
C ILE A 483 -56.00 -29.52 62.15
N VAL A 484 -54.87 -30.17 61.88
CA VAL A 484 -54.68 -31.60 62.19
C VAL A 484 -54.66 -31.85 63.70
N GLU A 485 -53.99 -31.00 64.48
CA GLU A 485 -53.98 -31.07 65.95
C GLU A 485 -55.38 -30.87 66.53
N LEU A 486 -56.14 -29.88 66.04
CA LEU A 486 -57.53 -29.65 66.42
C LEU A 486 -58.44 -30.83 66.04
N GLN A 487 -58.22 -31.48 64.90
CA GLN A 487 -58.94 -32.70 64.52
C GLN A 487 -58.61 -33.87 65.46
N GLN A 488 -57.35 -34.07 65.84
CA GLN A 488 -56.96 -35.09 66.81
C GLN A 488 -57.59 -34.84 68.20
N LEU A 489 -57.57 -33.59 68.67
CA LEU A 489 -58.20 -33.19 69.93
C LEU A 489 -59.72 -33.39 69.89
N LEU A 490 -60.37 -33.03 68.78
CA LEU A 490 -61.81 -33.25 68.57
C LEU A 490 -62.16 -34.75 68.57
N ASN A 491 -61.36 -35.59 67.93
CA ASN A 491 -61.54 -37.05 67.96
C ASN A 491 -61.35 -37.61 69.38
N SER A 492 -60.30 -37.21 70.10
CA SER A 492 -60.11 -37.60 71.51
C SER A 492 -61.29 -37.18 72.39
N LYS A 493 -61.85 -35.98 72.19
CA LYS A 493 -63.05 -35.51 72.89
C LYS A 493 -64.32 -36.27 72.49
N LYS A 494 -64.42 -36.69 71.23
CA LYS A 494 -65.50 -37.56 70.73
C LYS A 494 -65.44 -38.94 71.38
N ASP A 495 -64.25 -39.52 71.49
CA ASP A 495 -64.03 -40.83 72.13
C ASP A 495 -64.33 -40.77 73.63
N GLN A 496 -63.88 -39.72 74.33
CA GLN A 496 -64.26 -39.44 75.73
C GLN A 496 -65.79 -39.33 75.90
N LEU A 497 -66.49 -38.70 74.95
CA LEU A 497 -67.95 -38.59 74.97
C LEU A 497 -68.63 -39.94 74.72
N VAL A 498 -68.11 -40.76 73.80
CA VAL A 498 -68.61 -42.12 73.56
C VAL A 498 -68.43 -42.99 74.81
N GLN A 499 -67.26 -42.95 75.45
CA GLN A 499 -66.99 -43.66 76.70
C GLN A 499 -67.94 -43.20 77.82
N ALA A 500 -68.10 -41.90 78.03
CA ALA A 500 -69.04 -41.38 79.03
C ALA A 500 -70.49 -41.80 78.74
N ARG A 501 -70.85 -41.96 77.46
CA ARG A 501 -72.18 -42.44 77.05
C ARG A 501 -72.36 -43.95 77.26
N THR A 502 -71.32 -44.77 77.10
CA THR A 502 -71.39 -46.20 77.45
C THR A 502 -71.45 -46.39 78.96
N GLU A 503 -70.61 -45.69 79.72
CA GLU A 503 -70.65 -45.72 81.20
C GLU A 503 -72.01 -45.26 81.76
N LEU A 504 -72.67 -44.29 81.11
CA LEU A 504 -74.04 -43.89 81.44
C LEU A 504 -75.04 -45.01 81.12
N HIS A 505 -74.92 -45.67 79.96
CA HIS A 505 -75.81 -46.76 79.58
C HIS A 505 -75.66 -47.99 80.48
N ASP A 506 -74.43 -48.33 80.88
CA ASP A 506 -74.16 -49.42 81.81
C ASP A 506 -74.77 -49.13 83.20
N LYS A 507 -74.73 -47.86 83.65
CA LYS A 507 -75.43 -47.42 84.86
C LYS A 507 -76.95 -47.46 84.72
N GLU A 508 -77.50 -47.10 83.56
CA GLU A 508 -78.93 -47.21 83.26
C GLU A 508 -79.40 -48.67 83.33
N GLN A 509 -78.65 -49.59 82.70
CA GLN A 509 -78.91 -51.04 82.81
C GLN A 509 -78.79 -51.51 84.26
N HIS A 510 -77.82 -51.00 85.03
CA HIS A 510 -77.69 -51.37 86.44
C HIS A 510 -78.88 -50.88 87.27
N ILE A 511 -79.40 -49.68 87.00
CA ILE A 511 -80.64 -49.18 87.60
C ILE A 511 -81.82 -50.09 87.21
N GLU A 512 -81.98 -50.47 85.95
CA GLU A 512 -83.03 -51.39 85.50
C GLU A 512 -82.92 -52.77 86.21
N THR A 513 -81.71 -53.29 86.41
CA THR A 513 -81.51 -54.51 87.21
C THR A 513 -81.92 -54.31 88.67
N LEU A 514 -81.52 -53.20 89.30
CA LEU A 514 -81.89 -52.87 90.69
C LEU A 514 -83.39 -52.63 90.84
N GLU A 515 -84.07 -52.05 89.84
CA GLU A 515 -85.53 -51.93 89.82
C GLU A 515 -86.21 -53.29 89.72
N SER A 516 -85.69 -54.21 88.88
CA SER A 516 -86.20 -55.58 88.79
C SER A 516 -85.97 -56.39 90.08
N GLU A 517 -84.85 -56.18 90.77
CA GLU A 517 -84.58 -56.73 92.09
C GLU A 517 -85.50 -56.11 93.16
N LEU A 518 -85.73 -54.80 93.10
CA LEU A 518 -86.65 -54.08 94.00
C LEU A 518 -88.09 -54.56 93.82
N ASP A 519 -88.54 -54.83 92.60
CA ASP A 519 -89.85 -55.40 92.31
C ASP A 519 -89.96 -56.88 92.74
N SER A 520 -88.88 -57.65 92.60
CA SER A 520 -88.78 -59.00 93.16
C SER A 520 -88.85 -58.98 94.70
N ILE A 521 -88.15 -58.04 95.35
CA ILE A 521 -88.23 -57.80 96.79
C ILE A 521 -89.64 -57.34 97.15
N ARG A 522 -90.26 -56.43 96.39
CA ARG A 522 -91.63 -55.95 96.62
C ARG A 522 -92.64 -57.10 96.53
N PHE A 523 -92.51 -57.98 95.53
CA PHE A 523 -93.32 -59.19 95.42
C PHE A 523 -93.12 -60.14 96.61
N ARG A 524 -91.87 -60.36 97.04
CA ARG A 524 -91.56 -61.13 98.26
C ARG A 524 -92.10 -60.46 99.52
N CYS A 525 -92.08 -59.14 99.61
CA CYS A 525 -92.69 -58.38 100.71
C CYS A 525 -94.21 -58.50 100.68
N SER A 526 -94.88 -58.42 99.52
CA SER A 526 -96.32 -58.65 99.41
C SER A 526 -96.71 -60.10 99.74
N GLN A 527 -95.85 -61.07 99.39
CA GLN A 527 -96.01 -62.47 99.81
C GLN A 527 -95.81 -62.61 101.33
N ALA A 528 -94.81 -61.93 101.91
CA ALA A 528 -94.57 -61.90 103.35
C ALA A 528 -95.71 -61.19 104.09
N GLU A 529 -96.25 -60.08 103.58
CA GLU A 529 -97.45 -59.41 104.08
C GLU A 529 -98.66 -60.32 104.02
N SER A 530 -98.84 -61.13 102.96
CA SER A 530 -99.88 -62.16 102.92
C SER A 530 -99.67 -63.25 103.99
N MET A 531 -98.42 -63.61 104.29
CA MET A 531 -98.10 -64.52 105.40
C MET A 531 -98.31 -63.85 106.77
N VAL A 532 -97.98 -62.58 106.93
CA VAL A 532 -98.18 -61.78 108.15
C VAL A 532 -99.66 -61.49 108.38
N GLN A 533 -100.47 -61.25 107.35
CA GLN A 533 -101.92 -61.15 107.43
C GLN A 533 -102.54 -62.46 107.95
N ARG A 534 -102.07 -63.60 107.41
CA ARG A 534 -102.47 -64.95 107.85
C ARG A 534 -101.98 -65.25 109.28
N MET A 535 -100.81 -64.74 109.67
CA MET A 535 -100.35 -64.79 111.06
C MET A 535 -101.15 -63.85 111.97
N ALA A 536 -101.59 -62.68 111.50
CA ALA A 536 -102.37 -61.71 112.26
C ALA A 536 -103.78 -62.24 112.54
N GLU A 537 -104.41 -62.93 111.58
CA GLU A 537 -105.65 -63.68 111.78
C GLU A 537 -105.48 -64.77 112.86
N LEU A 538 -104.39 -65.56 112.81
CA LEU A 538 -104.08 -66.58 113.82
C LEU A 538 -103.61 -66.01 115.17
N THR A 539 -103.13 -64.77 115.21
CA THR A 539 -102.68 -64.06 116.43
C THR A 539 -103.85 -63.31 117.10
N GLY A 540 -104.88 -62.95 116.33
CA GLY A 540 -106.09 -62.27 116.84
C GLY A 540 -106.83 -63.05 117.91
N ASP A 541 -106.86 -64.38 117.82
CA ASP A 541 -107.53 -65.27 118.79
C ASP A 541 -106.67 -65.64 120.01
N LEU A 542 -105.35 -65.38 119.98
CA LEU A 542 -104.42 -65.85 121.04
C LEU A 542 -103.76 -64.72 121.84
N ALA A 543 -103.75 -63.48 121.34
CA ALA A 543 -103.01 -62.36 121.93
C ALA A 543 -103.79 -61.54 122.99
N SER A 544 -104.42 -62.22 123.96
CA SER A 544 -104.82 -61.61 125.24
C SER A 544 -103.81 -61.94 126.36
N SER A 545 -102.51 -61.96 126.04
CA SER A 545 -101.42 -62.17 127.02
C SER A 545 -100.06 -61.57 126.61
N VAL A 546 -99.61 -60.57 127.37
CA VAL A 546 -98.21 -60.21 127.74
C VAL A 546 -97.13 -59.94 126.66
N LYS A 547 -96.96 -58.64 126.35
CA LYS A 547 -95.81 -57.73 126.67
C LYS A 547 -94.32 -58.06 126.30
N ALA A 548 -93.74 -57.10 125.54
CA ALA A 548 -92.38 -56.49 125.61
C ALA A 548 -91.13 -57.11 124.93
N GLY A 549 -90.31 -56.23 124.32
CA GLY A 549 -88.90 -56.45 123.94
C GLY A 549 -88.42 -55.59 122.75
N GLU A 550 -87.47 -54.67 122.97
CA GLU A 550 -86.72 -53.92 121.93
C GLU A 550 -85.30 -54.50 121.75
N MET A 551 -84.67 -54.29 120.58
CA MET A 551 -83.27 -54.67 120.29
C MET A 551 -82.66 -53.75 119.20
N ASP A 552 -81.35 -53.49 119.31
CA ASP A 552 -80.49 -52.60 118.49
C ASP A 552 -79.40 -53.41 117.74
N ILE A 553 -78.59 -52.83 116.81
CA ILE A 553 -77.19 -53.22 116.35
C ILE A 553 -76.70 -52.52 115.04
N TYR A 554 -75.37 -52.53 114.81
CA TYR A 554 -74.47 -51.60 114.08
C TYR A 554 -73.68 -52.15 112.83
N THR A 555 -73.01 -51.24 112.09
CA THR A 555 -71.63 -51.29 111.42
C THR A 555 -71.28 -51.92 110.03
N LEU A 556 -70.16 -51.37 109.46
CA LEU A 556 -69.24 -51.76 108.33
C LEU A 556 -69.52 -51.14 106.94
N LEU A 557 -68.60 -50.57 106.10
CA LEU A 557 -67.18 -50.07 106.18
C LEU A 557 -66.03 -50.82 105.42
N ASP A 558 -65.23 -50.02 104.67
CA ASP A 558 -63.83 -50.14 104.11
C ASP A 558 -63.39 -51.12 102.97
N ASP A 559 -62.51 -50.59 102.09
CA ASP A 559 -61.36 -51.19 101.31
C ASP A 559 -61.03 -50.40 100.00
N GLU A 560 -59.89 -50.62 99.31
CA GLU A 560 -58.58 -49.94 99.47
C GLU A 560 -57.90 -49.69 98.08
N ILE A 561 -56.73 -49.03 98.03
CA ILE A 561 -55.97 -48.47 96.89
C ILE A 561 -55.06 -49.50 96.16
N SER A 562 -54.85 -49.34 94.83
CA SER A 562 -53.58 -49.69 94.15
C SER A 562 -53.42 -49.15 92.71
N SER A 563 -52.22 -48.62 92.39
CA SER A 563 -51.52 -48.61 91.07
C SER A 563 -50.98 -47.23 90.60
N THR A 564 -49.70 -46.97 90.89
CA THR A 564 -48.90 -45.88 90.27
C THR A 564 -47.47 -46.37 90.02
N GLY A 565 -47.07 -46.59 88.75
CA GLY A 565 -45.76 -47.19 88.46
C GLY A 565 -45.16 -47.00 87.05
N THR A 566 -45.85 -46.34 86.12
CA THR A 566 -45.49 -46.37 84.67
C THR A 566 -44.99 -45.04 84.08
N ALA A 567 -44.80 -43.99 84.90
CA ALA A 567 -44.54 -42.63 84.41
C ALA A 567 -43.05 -42.25 84.20
N LEU A 568 -42.10 -43.05 84.71
CA LEU A 568 -40.70 -42.60 84.86
C LEU A 568 -39.77 -42.98 83.68
N GLU A 569 -39.91 -44.17 83.09
CA GLU A 569 -39.01 -44.65 82.02
C GLU A 569 -39.17 -43.90 80.69
N SER A 570 -40.39 -43.45 80.35
CA SER A 570 -40.68 -42.78 79.07
C SER A 570 -39.98 -41.42 78.90
N ASN A 571 -39.69 -40.73 80.02
CA ASN A 571 -39.03 -39.42 79.98
C ASN A 571 -37.51 -39.51 79.77
N LEU A 572 -36.87 -40.58 80.24
CA LEU A 572 -35.40 -40.73 80.15
C LEU A 572 -34.93 -40.93 78.70
N HIS A 573 -35.68 -41.71 77.90
CA HIS A 573 -35.31 -41.99 76.51
C HIS A 573 -35.45 -40.78 75.57
N LYS A 574 -36.43 -39.90 75.81
CA LYS A 574 -36.62 -38.67 75.01
C LYS A 574 -35.54 -37.62 75.27
N HIS A 575 -35.01 -37.57 76.49
CA HIS A 575 -33.96 -36.61 76.86
C HIS A 575 -32.64 -36.90 76.12
N ASN A 576 -32.20 -38.15 76.13
CA ASN A 576 -30.95 -38.58 75.49
C ASN A 576 -30.94 -38.40 73.96
N GLN A 577 -32.10 -38.55 73.30
CA GLN A 577 -32.21 -38.33 71.85
C GLN A 577 -32.01 -36.86 71.48
N LEU A 578 -32.67 -35.95 72.21
CA LEU A 578 -32.55 -34.51 71.96
C LEU A 578 -31.15 -33.97 72.25
N GLU A 579 -30.44 -34.55 73.22
CA GLU A 579 -29.06 -34.16 73.53
C GLU A 579 -28.08 -34.53 72.41
N ALA A 580 -28.26 -35.70 71.77
CA ALA A 580 -27.47 -36.11 70.62
C ALA A 580 -27.72 -35.22 69.38
N ASP A 581 -28.98 -34.87 69.11
CA ASP A 581 -29.36 -34.02 67.98
C ASP A 581 -28.83 -32.57 68.15
N ILE A 582 -28.81 -32.07 69.40
CA ILE A 582 -28.22 -30.76 69.74
C ILE A 582 -26.69 -30.74 69.51
N GLU A 583 -25.96 -31.81 69.88
CA GLU A 583 -24.51 -31.83 69.68
C GLU A 583 -24.12 -32.00 68.20
N MET A 584 -24.91 -32.75 67.42
CA MET A 584 -24.77 -32.79 65.96
C MET A 584 -25.01 -31.42 65.30
N LEU A 585 -26.02 -30.67 65.74
CA LEU A 585 -26.28 -29.31 65.27
C LEU A 585 -25.14 -28.35 65.64
N ARG A 586 -24.57 -28.48 66.84
CA ARG A 586 -23.39 -27.69 67.27
C ARG A 586 -22.16 -27.99 66.41
N GLU A 587 -21.89 -29.25 66.09
CA GLU A 587 -20.76 -29.60 65.22
C GLU A 587 -20.94 -29.07 63.79
N CYS A 588 -22.15 -29.19 63.23
CA CYS A 588 -22.49 -28.59 61.94
C CYS A 588 -22.32 -27.06 61.93
N LEU A 589 -22.67 -26.36 63.02
CA LEU A 589 -22.41 -24.93 63.17
C LEU A 589 -20.90 -24.62 63.24
N ARG A 590 -20.14 -25.37 64.05
CA ARG A 590 -18.68 -25.23 64.18
C ARG A 590 -17.97 -25.37 62.83
N HIS A 591 -18.43 -26.31 61.98
CA HIS A 591 -17.88 -26.50 60.63
C HIS A 591 -18.21 -25.32 59.71
N LYS A 592 -19.46 -24.85 59.69
CA LYS A 592 -19.89 -23.67 58.92
C LYS A 592 -19.14 -22.40 59.34
N ASP A 593 -18.88 -22.22 60.63
CA ASP A 593 -18.09 -21.11 61.17
C ASP A 593 -16.60 -21.21 60.80
N MET A 594 -16.07 -22.41 60.53
CA MET A 594 -14.72 -22.58 59.97
C MET A 594 -14.69 -22.24 58.47
N ASP A 595 -15.66 -22.73 57.69
CA ASP A 595 -15.79 -22.41 56.26
C ASP A 595 -15.95 -20.91 56.02
N LEU A 596 -16.77 -20.22 56.85
CA LEU A 596 -16.97 -18.77 56.77
C LEU A 596 -15.72 -17.97 57.12
N ARG A 597 -14.88 -18.46 58.05
CA ARG A 597 -13.58 -17.85 58.37
C ARG A 597 -12.58 -18.05 57.24
N ALA A 598 -12.46 -19.27 56.70
CA ALA A 598 -11.61 -19.53 55.54
C ALA A 598 -12.02 -18.70 54.31
N ALA A 599 -13.33 -18.50 54.10
CA ALA A 599 -13.85 -17.62 53.05
C ALA A 599 -13.51 -16.13 53.29
N HIS A 600 -13.57 -15.64 54.54
CA HIS A 600 -13.14 -14.29 54.88
C HIS A 600 -11.63 -14.11 54.70
N GLU A 601 -10.81 -15.05 55.17
CA GLU A 601 -9.34 -15.02 55.01
C GLU A 601 -8.95 -15.02 53.51
N ALA A 602 -9.65 -15.80 52.68
CA ALA A 602 -9.46 -15.77 51.23
C ALA A 602 -9.90 -14.46 50.58
N LEU A 603 -10.98 -13.82 51.07
CA LEU A 603 -11.43 -12.51 50.62
C LEU A 603 -10.43 -11.40 50.99
N ASP A 604 -9.94 -11.40 52.23
CA ASP A 604 -8.94 -10.46 52.74
C ASP A 604 -7.61 -10.61 51.99
N ALA A 605 -7.19 -11.84 51.66
CA ALA A 605 -6.03 -12.07 50.82
C ALA A 605 -6.20 -11.46 49.42
N LYS A 606 -7.40 -11.57 48.82
CA LYS A 606 -7.71 -10.95 47.52
C LYS A 606 -7.80 -9.43 47.58
N ASP A 607 -8.33 -8.86 48.66
CA ASP A 607 -8.30 -7.41 48.88
C ASP A 607 -6.87 -6.88 49.09
N GLN A 608 -5.99 -7.64 49.76
CA GLN A 608 -4.56 -7.33 49.85
C GLN A 608 -3.85 -7.40 48.49
N GLU A 609 -4.14 -8.42 47.66
CA GLU A 609 -3.65 -8.48 46.27
C GLU A 609 -4.10 -7.25 45.46
N LEU A 610 -5.39 -6.89 45.53
CA LEU A 610 -5.93 -5.72 44.83
C LEU A 610 -5.30 -4.41 45.33
N LYS A 611 -5.09 -4.25 46.64
CA LYS A 611 -4.36 -3.11 47.22
C LYS A 611 -2.90 -3.07 46.77
N ALA A 612 -2.25 -4.22 46.57
CA ALA A 612 -0.89 -4.29 46.04
C ALA A 612 -0.85 -3.92 44.53
N VAL A 613 -1.84 -4.36 43.75
CA VAL A 613 -1.98 -3.98 42.33
C VAL A 613 -2.28 -2.49 42.18
N LEU A 614 -3.18 -1.93 42.99
CA LEU A 614 -3.44 -0.49 43.04
C LEU A 614 -2.18 0.30 43.38
N LYS A 615 -1.43 -0.07 44.42
CA LYS A 615 -0.15 0.58 44.74
C LYS A 615 0.87 0.51 43.59
N LYS A 616 0.95 -0.62 42.87
CA LYS A 616 1.80 -0.75 41.67
C LYS A 616 1.31 0.14 40.52
N TRP A 617 0.00 0.31 40.38
CA TRP A 617 -0.60 1.22 39.42
C TRP A 617 -0.34 2.69 39.79
N ASP A 618 -0.51 3.08 41.05
CA ASP A 618 -0.22 4.42 41.58
C ASP A 618 1.28 4.77 41.50
N VAL A 619 2.17 3.78 41.50
CA VAL A 619 3.60 3.93 41.20
C VAL A 619 3.78 4.21 39.70
N LYS A 620 3.26 3.35 38.81
CA LYS A 620 3.34 3.58 37.36
C LYS A 620 2.69 4.88 36.90
N GLU A 621 1.59 5.31 37.52
CA GLU A 621 0.92 6.56 37.19
C GLU A 621 1.72 7.78 37.67
N ARG A 622 2.52 7.65 38.74
CA ARG A 622 3.51 8.66 39.12
C ARG A 622 4.74 8.64 38.22
N GLU A 623 5.29 7.48 37.88
CA GLU A 623 6.37 7.36 36.89
C GLU A 623 5.96 7.98 35.55
N LEU A 624 4.72 7.77 35.10
CA LEU A 624 4.17 8.40 33.89
C LEU A 624 4.00 9.92 34.04
N ARG A 625 3.56 10.42 35.21
CA ARG A 625 3.51 11.87 35.46
C ARG A 625 4.90 12.51 35.54
N GLU A 626 5.87 11.85 36.16
CA GLU A 626 7.28 12.30 36.21
C GLU A 626 7.93 12.29 34.81
N LEU A 627 7.52 11.37 33.93
CA LEU A 627 7.88 11.39 32.50
C LEU A 627 7.16 12.47 31.69
N GLU A 628 6.00 12.95 32.14
CA GLU A 628 5.19 13.98 31.45
C GLU A 628 5.55 15.42 31.90
N GLU A 629 6.13 15.61 33.10
CA GLU A 629 6.48 16.92 33.66
C GLU A 629 7.93 17.40 33.43
N LEU A 630 8.75 16.71 32.61
CA LEU A 630 10.13 17.13 32.32
C LEU A 630 10.30 17.85 30.96
N PRO A 631 10.54 19.18 30.95
CA PRO A 631 11.06 19.88 29.78
C PRO A 631 12.60 19.91 29.75
N ASP A 632 13.13 19.56 28.58
CA ASP A 632 14.49 19.80 28.06
C ASP A 632 15.64 18.80 28.43
N PRO A 633 16.47 18.34 27.47
CA PRO A 633 17.36 17.19 27.66
C PRO A 633 18.84 17.56 27.90
N SER A 634 19.28 17.70 29.16
CA SER A 634 20.71 17.86 29.47
C SER A 634 21.15 17.36 30.85
N ALA A 635 20.72 16.16 31.26
CA ALA A 635 21.20 15.51 32.49
C ALA A 635 21.26 13.97 32.40
N THR A 636 21.95 13.42 31.40
CA THR A 636 22.29 11.98 31.37
C THR A 636 23.58 11.72 32.15
N ASN A 637 23.48 11.67 33.48
CA ASN A 637 24.41 11.00 34.37
C ASN A 637 23.73 10.86 35.74
N GLU A 638 24.03 9.78 36.46
CA GLU A 638 23.38 9.37 37.72
C GLU A 638 21.91 8.92 37.59
N LEU A 639 21.72 7.62 37.31
CA LEU A 639 20.89 6.71 38.11
C LEU A 639 21.04 5.27 37.62
N ALA A 640 22.28 4.78 37.62
CA ALA A 640 22.63 3.37 37.38
C ALA A 640 22.88 2.63 38.72
N VAL A 641 22.02 2.85 39.72
CA VAL A 641 22.07 2.17 41.03
C VAL A 641 20.64 1.97 41.53
N PHE A 642 20.03 0.83 41.22
CA PHE A 642 19.03 0.10 42.04
C PHE A 642 18.60 -1.18 41.29
N SER A 643 19.48 -2.19 41.27
CA SER A 643 19.20 -3.50 40.68
C SER A 643 20.02 -4.61 41.37
N SER A 644 19.84 -4.73 42.68
CA SER A 644 20.30 -5.88 43.47
C SER A 644 19.57 -5.91 44.81
N GLU A 645 19.31 -7.12 45.33
CA GLU A 645 18.71 -7.41 46.65
C GLU A 645 17.19 -7.11 46.74
N THR A 646 16.31 -8.04 47.16
CA THR A 646 16.51 -9.36 47.80
C THR A 646 15.28 -10.28 47.68
N THR A 647 15.52 -11.60 47.68
CA THR A 647 14.66 -12.72 48.16
C THR A 647 13.23 -12.89 47.59
N GLU A 648 12.98 -13.93 46.79
CA GLU A 648 12.61 -15.32 47.23
C GLU A 648 11.18 -15.44 47.80
N ASP A 649 10.23 -16.00 47.02
CA ASP A 649 9.86 -17.42 47.15
C ASP A 649 9.08 -17.89 45.88
N GLY A 650 8.77 -19.19 45.75
CA GLY A 650 8.31 -19.88 44.52
C GLY A 650 7.11 -19.27 43.77
N ILE A 651 6.88 -19.58 42.48
CA ILE A 651 6.81 -20.92 41.89
C ILE A 651 7.32 -20.95 40.43
N VAL A 652 7.97 -22.05 40.05
CA VAL A 652 8.47 -22.34 38.68
C VAL A 652 7.32 -22.55 37.68
N GLY A 653 7.41 -21.90 36.50
CA GLY A 653 6.49 -22.11 35.38
C GLY A 653 6.98 -21.46 34.07
N GLU A 654 7.59 -22.27 33.22
CA GLU A 654 8.06 -22.01 31.83
C GLU A 654 7.54 -20.74 31.11
N MET A 655 8.44 -19.78 30.80
CA MET A 655 8.29 -18.91 29.60
C MET A 655 9.60 -18.32 29.03
N GLU A 656 10.75 -18.97 29.18
CA GLU A 656 11.98 -18.56 28.49
C GLU A 656 11.97 -19.03 27.01
N LEU A 657 11.31 -18.29 26.10
CA LEU A 657 11.57 -18.37 24.64
C LEU A 657 10.96 -17.29 23.69
N PRO A 658 10.17 -16.27 24.13
CA PRO A 658 9.76 -15.19 23.22
C PRO A 658 10.50 -13.85 23.42
N GLU A 659 11.22 -13.67 24.53
CA GLU A 659 11.71 -12.36 24.97
C GLU A 659 12.84 -11.80 24.08
N LEU A 660 13.82 -12.64 23.71
CA LEU A 660 14.93 -12.29 22.81
C LEU A 660 14.49 -11.92 21.38
N GLN A 661 13.27 -12.32 20.96
CA GLN A 661 12.75 -11.98 19.63
C GLN A 661 12.00 -10.65 19.62
N ILE A 662 11.46 -10.22 20.77
CA ILE A 662 10.87 -8.89 20.97
C ILE A 662 11.96 -7.85 21.19
N GLU A 663 13.03 -8.21 21.93
CA GLU A 663 14.18 -7.32 22.17
C GLU A 663 14.93 -6.99 20.88
N ALA A 664 15.20 -7.98 20.02
CA ALA A 664 15.81 -7.75 18.70
C ALA A 664 14.95 -6.82 17.80
N ALA A 665 13.63 -7.03 17.77
CA ALA A 665 12.71 -6.16 17.03
C ALA A 665 12.63 -4.74 17.62
N GLY A 666 12.75 -4.61 18.94
CA GLY A 666 12.80 -3.31 19.64
C GLY A 666 14.06 -2.52 19.30
N VAL A 667 15.22 -3.18 19.24
CA VAL A 667 16.50 -2.55 18.87
C VAL A 667 16.51 -2.15 17.39
N GLU A 668 15.98 -2.97 16.48
CA GLU A 668 15.82 -2.58 15.06
C GLU A 668 14.83 -1.42 14.88
N ALA A 669 13.72 -1.39 15.64
CA ALA A 669 12.79 -0.26 15.64
C ALA A 669 13.42 1.02 16.19
N LEU A 670 14.27 0.93 17.23
CA LEU A 670 15.04 2.08 17.74
C LEU A 670 16.08 2.57 16.73
N ALA A 671 16.78 1.68 16.03
CA ALA A 671 17.70 2.05 14.96
C ALA A 671 16.97 2.75 13.80
N ALA A 672 15.83 2.20 13.36
CA ALA A 672 15.02 2.78 12.28
C ALA A 672 14.41 4.14 12.66
N THR A 673 13.87 4.29 13.88
CA THR A 673 13.33 5.57 14.35
C THR A 673 14.41 6.62 14.58
N THR A 674 15.62 6.22 15.00
CA THR A 674 16.78 7.13 15.11
C THR A 674 17.27 7.60 13.74
N ALA A 675 17.29 6.72 12.73
CA ALA A 675 17.61 7.09 11.35
C ALA A 675 16.56 8.03 10.74
N LEU A 676 15.27 7.76 10.95
CA LEU A 676 14.16 8.64 10.53
C LEU A 676 14.21 10.01 11.24
N ARG A 677 14.57 10.05 12.52
CA ARG A 677 14.77 11.30 13.26
C ARG A 677 15.92 12.13 12.67
N LYS A 678 17.06 11.49 12.38
CA LYS A 678 18.21 12.15 11.71
C LYS A 678 17.83 12.72 10.33
N LEU A 679 17.03 12.01 9.54
CA LEU A 679 16.51 12.52 8.26
C LEU A 679 15.50 13.67 8.46
N ALA A 680 14.64 13.60 9.47
CA ALA A 680 13.71 14.68 9.80
C ALA A 680 14.45 15.95 10.28
N ASP A 681 15.51 15.81 11.07
CA ASP A 681 16.32 16.94 11.54
C ASP A 681 17.14 17.55 10.39
N MET A 682 17.78 16.74 9.53
CA MET A 682 18.40 17.22 8.29
C MET A 682 17.41 17.98 7.39
N THR A 683 16.16 17.49 7.29
CA THR A 683 15.09 18.14 6.52
C THR A 683 14.68 19.47 7.18
N LYS A 684 14.59 19.50 8.52
CA LYS A 684 14.24 20.68 9.31
C LYS A 684 15.31 21.76 9.20
N ASP A 685 16.59 21.40 9.15
CA ASP A 685 17.69 22.35 8.97
C ASP A 685 17.78 22.84 7.51
N PHE A 686 17.48 21.99 6.52
CA PHE A 686 17.25 22.44 5.13
C PHE A 686 16.15 23.50 5.03
N PHE A 687 15.06 23.36 5.78
CA PHE A 687 13.98 24.35 5.81
C PHE A 687 14.31 25.61 6.65
N LYS A 688 15.20 25.54 7.64
CA LYS A 688 15.67 26.72 8.39
C LYS A 688 16.63 27.59 7.60
N HIS A 689 17.50 27.01 6.78
CA HIS A 689 18.45 27.77 5.95
C HIS A 689 17.85 28.32 4.65
N GLY A 690 16.59 27.98 4.33
CA GLY A 690 15.88 28.47 3.14
C GLY A 690 15.05 29.75 3.32
N LYS A 691 15.09 30.43 4.48
CA LYS A 691 14.18 31.55 4.78
C LYS A 691 14.77 32.73 5.59
N ALA A 692 15.84 33.31 5.05
CA ALA A 692 16.19 34.73 5.13
C ALA A 692 17.05 34.98 3.88
N ASP A 693 16.80 35.92 2.97
CA ASP A 693 16.11 37.22 3.06
C ASP A 693 15.46 37.49 1.67
N SER A 694 14.18 37.83 1.57
CA SER A 694 13.77 39.21 1.32
C SER A 694 12.25 39.33 1.37
N GLY A 695 11.75 40.29 2.16
CA GLY A 695 10.33 40.63 2.18
C GLY A 695 9.99 41.75 1.20
N ILE A 696 8.93 41.57 0.41
CA ILE A 696 8.14 42.69 -0.12
C ILE A 696 6.66 42.36 0.13
N ASP A 697 6.07 43.04 1.10
CA ASP A 697 4.62 43.21 1.18
C ASP A 697 4.15 44.03 -0.02
N LEU A 698 3.07 43.61 -0.69
CA LEU A 698 1.97 44.57 -0.93
C LEU A 698 0.60 43.91 -1.13
N VAL A 699 -0.33 44.44 -0.34
CA VAL A 699 -1.76 44.22 -0.28
C VAL A 699 -2.47 44.25 -1.65
N ALA A 700 -3.50 43.42 -1.78
CA ALA A 700 -4.37 43.37 -2.97
C ALA A 700 -5.25 44.64 -3.12
N SER A 701 -5.49 45.05 -4.37
CA SER A 701 -6.64 45.90 -4.73
C SER A 701 -7.06 45.72 -6.19
N GLU A 702 -8.36 45.96 -6.39
CA GLU A 702 -9.21 45.53 -7.47
C GLU A 702 -8.95 46.12 -8.88
N SER A 703 -9.16 45.25 -9.88
CA SER A 703 -10.00 45.48 -11.06
C SER A 703 -9.55 46.35 -12.27
N GLN A 704 -9.99 45.84 -13.43
CA GLN A 704 -10.54 46.60 -14.57
C GLN A 704 -9.63 47.06 -15.73
N LYS A 705 -9.53 46.18 -16.74
CA LYS A 705 -9.95 46.41 -18.15
C LYS A 705 -9.54 47.74 -18.85
N ILE A 706 -8.79 47.63 -19.96
CA ILE A 706 -8.98 48.29 -21.30
C ILE A 706 -7.70 48.79 -22.02
N SER A 707 -7.64 48.50 -23.33
CA SER A 707 -6.92 49.16 -24.45
C SER A 707 -5.42 48.98 -24.71
N LYS A 708 -5.15 48.74 -26.01
CA LYS A 708 -3.95 49.07 -26.79
C LYS A 708 -3.47 50.53 -26.58
N CYS A 709 -2.15 50.78 -26.57
CA CYS A 709 -1.43 51.35 -27.72
C CYS A 709 0.10 51.41 -27.50
N ASP A 710 0.85 51.03 -28.55
CA ASP A 710 2.23 51.35 -28.97
C ASP A 710 3.48 51.32 -28.04
N PRO A 711 4.68 51.01 -28.60
CA PRO A 711 5.91 50.79 -27.83
C PRO A 711 6.97 51.90 -28.01
N LYS A 712 7.40 52.54 -26.91
CA LYS A 712 8.69 53.28 -26.81
C LYS A 712 8.94 53.86 -25.39
N MET A 713 9.40 53.04 -24.44
CA MET A 713 10.22 53.47 -23.27
C MET A 713 10.55 52.27 -22.35
N GLU A 714 11.43 51.35 -22.76
CA GLU A 714 11.79 50.22 -21.90
C GLU A 714 13.25 49.74 -22.05
N VAL A 715 14.19 50.69 -22.17
CA VAL A 715 15.63 50.40 -22.21
C VAL A 715 16.32 50.64 -20.85
N HIS A 716 15.80 51.54 -20.01
CA HIS A 716 16.47 51.94 -18.76
C HIS A 716 16.26 50.99 -17.56
N LYS A 717 15.19 50.19 -17.51
CA LYS A 717 15.00 49.21 -16.42
C LYS A 717 15.90 47.98 -16.55
N LYS A 718 16.38 47.66 -17.76
CA LYS A 718 17.18 46.46 -18.02
C LYS A 718 18.66 46.67 -17.68
N THR A 719 19.14 47.92 -17.76
CA THR A 719 20.50 48.31 -17.37
C THR A 719 20.74 48.25 -15.86
N ASP A 720 19.75 48.62 -15.03
CA ASP A 720 19.89 48.53 -13.57
C ASP A 720 19.97 47.08 -13.09
N VAL A 721 19.19 46.17 -13.68
CA VAL A 721 19.24 44.72 -13.37
C VAL A 721 20.60 44.11 -13.76
N ILE A 722 21.21 44.57 -14.86
CA ILE A 722 22.55 44.12 -15.28
C ILE A 722 23.62 44.65 -14.32
N LEU A 723 23.55 45.91 -13.90
CA LEU A 723 24.48 46.49 -12.93
C LEU A 723 24.39 45.81 -11.55
N GLU A 724 23.19 45.42 -11.11
CA GLU A 724 23.03 44.68 -9.86
C GLU A 724 23.52 43.23 -9.98
N ALA A 725 23.32 42.58 -11.13
CA ALA A 725 23.91 41.28 -11.42
C ALA A 725 25.46 41.32 -11.49
N GLU A 726 26.06 42.36 -12.07
CA GLU A 726 27.51 42.55 -12.08
C GLU A 726 28.08 42.74 -10.66
N LYS A 727 27.42 43.54 -9.80
CA LYS A 727 27.81 43.67 -8.38
C LYS A 727 27.74 42.34 -7.65
N GLU A 728 26.69 41.56 -7.87
CA GLU A 728 26.50 40.29 -7.18
C GLU A 728 27.50 39.22 -7.68
N ILE A 729 27.83 39.22 -8.98
CA ILE A 729 28.93 38.39 -9.52
C ILE A 729 30.27 38.78 -8.87
N VAL A 730 30.57 40.07 -8.70
CA VAL A 730 31.80 40.54 -8.02
C VAL A 730 31.81 40.14 -6.54
N ARG A 731 30.66 40.15 -5.86
CA ARG A 731 30.49 39.62 -4.50
C ARG A 731 30.74 38.12 -4.44
N LEU A 732 30.13 37.33 -5.32
CA LEU A 732 30.31 35.89 -5.38
C LEU A 732 31.76 35.49 -5.70
N PHE A 733 32.44 36.22 -6.59
CA PHE A 733 33.88 36.02 -6.83
C PHE A 733 34.73 36.38 -5.61
N SER A 734 34.37 37.42 -4.87
CA SER A 734 35.06 37.79 -3.63
C SER A 734 34.88 36.74 -2.53
N LEU A 735 33.66 36.22 -2.36
CA LEU A 735 33.33 35.15 -1.42
C LEU A 735 34.00 33.83 -1.81
N THR A 736 34.00 33.47 -3.09
CA THR A 736 34.71 32.29 -3.61
C THR A 736 36.22 32.40 -3.37
N LYS A 737 36.80 33.59 -3.59
CA LYS A 737 38.21 33.84 -3.28
C LYS A 737 38.50 33.69 -1.78
N GLN A 738 37.58 34.12 -0.92
CA GLN A 738 37.72 34.02 0.54
C GLN A 738 37.66 32.56 1.01
N ILE A 739 36.73 31.75 0.48
CA ILE A 739 36.65 30.30 0.75
C ILE A 739 37.94 29.60 0.28
N VAL A 740 38.43 29.91 -0.93
CA VAL A 740 39.68 29.33 -1.46
C VAL A 740 40.91 29.72 -0.61
N THR A 741 40.92 30.91 0.00
CA THR A 741 42.00 31.30 0.94
C THR A 741 41.89 30.63 2.30
N ASP A 742 40.69 30.43 2.83
CA ASP A 742 40.49 29.75 4.12
C ASP A 742 40.83 28.24 4.00
N ASP A 743 40.46 27.60 2.89
CA ASP A 743 40.83 26.21 2.59
C ASP A 743 42.34 26.01 2.35
N THR A 744 43.08 27.06 1.95
CA THR A 744 44.56 26.98 1.83
C THR A 744 45.31 27.28 3.13
N ILE A 745 44.65 27.84 4.15
CA ILE A 745 45.25 28.05 5.48
C ILE A 745 45.10 26.79 6.35
N ASN A 746 43.99 26.05 6.22
CA ASN A 746 43.73 24.83 7.03
C ASN A 746 44.43 23.55 6.53
N ASN A 747 45.27 23.61 5.49
CA ASN A 747 46.02 22.45 4.94
C ASN A 747 47.55 22.55 5.17
N LEU A 748 47.98 23.30 6.19
CA LEU A 748 49.40 23.50 6.52
C LEU A 748 49.77 23.21 8.00
N GLU A 749 48.80 22.83 8.84
CA GLU A 749 49.02 22.36 10.21
C GLU A 749 48.12 21.15 10.55
N GLU A 750 48.43 19.98 9.98
CA GLU A 750 48.19 18.64 10.59
C GLU A 750 49.11 17.57 9.98
#